data_AF-A0AAD8T873-F1
#
_entry.id   AF-A0AAD8T873-F1
#
_cell.length_a   1.000
_cell.length_b   1.000
_cell.length_c   1.000
_cell.angle_alpha   90.00
_cell.angle_beta   90.00
_cell.angle_gamma   90.00
#
_symmetry.space_group_name_H-M   'P 1'
#
loop_
_entity.id
_entity.type
_entity.pdbx_description
1 polymer ?
#
loop_
_entity_poly.entity_id
_entity_poly.type
_entity_poly.pdbx_seq_one_letter_code
_entity_poly.pdbx_strand_id
1 'polypeptide(L)'
;MIYLTLQLEMIDSVSSSHPTMILLQASSFHGSTDNRSSGLPQVVLRQQLVASKTIRRYSITPRDLECMLCDETADPMALPLLLLEEITDCFSDKQKIGEGAFAVVYKGKLENRTVAVKRMSNTYMYEKEFRREVECLMMAKHKNVVRFLGYCADTQGTMARHETKFVMADVQQRLLCFEYLPKGSLHDYITDTSREPRWRDCYQIIMGICQGLHYLHQKNIAHFDLKPANILLDDNLVAKIADFGLSRCFIGETESRVISKIGGTLGYLAPESFNRHTQVTYQHSYRLDIYSLGVIIMEILTKEQYHAVDNVVESWSNMLENSLRDGELEQVRVCAKIGIECTNLNPAKRPDTQHIINRLDEAEHALNELHQGMPNSPGDTSLKENDSAFRVTGTSPCNSIWENTTNLDKLYETIHCLNPDIRRCFEFCSIFPRGSKLRRDELVCLWIAEEFVKTSCATEDMEDIAQWYIQELVSRSFLQPSGTSYDTDCFTIHDVMHDILDQVAGNCFRIENPVSHRGQGWEGDVPRHTQHLFIQNYDGKLITESIIGLEYLRTLIVYVVGKDKPIEEEVIESICKRLPKLRVLAIAFSQKHDPIKHRTKFSFPESVGQLKYLRYLAFRTNKSGKITLPSTLNKLKHIQHLDFGDGHILEVNFVELVDLRHILCSGLLKLPYVGNLISLQTLPGFRVSNEPGCELKQLRDLNKVRGKLLIRGLENVESKEEALQANLAAKRLAQLVLQWGNPDSTRCSPEVEAGVLEGMCPPVGLRMLDLQNFEGRRCPDWMVGNHSGGPKYLQELRIVQCSQLIPASGLAEAFPHLRVLNLVECSWDALPDNMDHLTSLEKLVIFSCMNIQSLPTLPQSLEEFTASWCYHEFLESCQTVGHPNWQKIEYIPKKTIRFTNLLEGLLGCDVM
;
A
#
# COMPACT_ATOMS: atom_id res chain seq x y z
N MET A 1 -61.18 -17.84 2.21
CA MET A 1 -60.30 -17.12 3.15
C MET A 1 -59.10 -18.03 3.40
N ILE A 2 -58.05 -18.02 2.57
CA ILE A 2 -56.94 -17.04 2.48
C ILE A 2 -56.21 -16.89 3.82
N TYR A 3 -54.89 -17.03 3.96
CA TYR A 3 -53.87 -17.99 3.46
C TYR A 3 -52.63 -17.75 4.35
N LEU A 4 -51.83 -18.80 4.53
CA LEU A 4 -50.66 -18.92 5.41
C LEU A 4 -49.35 -18.33 4.84
N THR A 5 -48.53 -17.81 5.76
CA THR A 5 -47.10 -18.08 6.12
C THR A 5 -46.00 -18.45 5.11
N LEU A 6 -44.78 -17.98 5.46
CA LEU A 6 -43.41 -18.54 5.35
C LEU A 6 -42.43 -18.06 4.25
N GLN A 7 -41.30 -17.50 4.73
CA GLN A 7 -39.88 -17.84 4.48
C GLN A 7 -39.24 -17.92 3.06
N LEU A 8 -37.96 -17.50 3.03
CA LEU A 8 -36.80 -17.93 2.21
C LEU A 8 -36.45 -17.22 0.87
N GLU A 9 -35.21 -16.68 0.89
CA GLU A 9 -34.06 -16.87 -0.02
C GLU A 9 -34.22 -17.25 -1.52
N MET A 10 -33.54 -16.45 -2.34
CA MET A 10 -32.57 -16.79 -3.41
C MET A 10 -32.91 -17.67 -4.64
N ILE A 11 -32.40 -17.15 -5.79
CA ILE A 11 -31.73 -17.84 -6.92
C ILE A 11 -32.55 -18.25 -8.18
N ASP A 12 -32.16 -17.55 -9.27
CA ASP A 12 -31.88 -17.94 -10.66
C ASP A 12 -32.91 -18.37 -11.72
N SER A 13 -32.69 -17.75 -12.90
CA SER A 13 -32.75 -18.30 -14.27
C SER A 13 -34.16 -18.39 -14.92
N VAL A 14 -34.43 -18.12 -16.21
CA VAL A 14 -33.71 -18.36 -17.48
C VAL A 14 -34.27 -17.44 -18.61
N SER A 15 -33.34 -16.88 -19.39
CA SER A 15 -33.31 -16.58 -20.85
C SER A 15 -34.43 -15.88 -21.67
N SER A 16 -33.93 -14.90 -22.44
CA SER A 16 -34.09 -14.69 -23.89
C SER A 16 -35.45 -14.32 -24.50
N SER A 17 -35.53 -13.11 -25.05
CA SER A 17 -35.74 -12.88 -26.49
C SER A 17 -35.59 -11.37 -26.82
N HIS A 18 -34.99 -11.08 -27.97
CA HIS A 18 -34.68 -9.73 -28.46
C HIS A 18 -35.92 -8.89 -28.77
N PRO A 19 -35.86 -7.55 -28.72
CA PRO A 19 -36.75 -6.69 -29.49
C PRO A 19 -36.05 -6.20 -30.76
N THR A 20 -36.61 -6.62 -31.90
CA THR A 20 -36.37 -6.04 -33.22
C THR A 20 -37.06 -4.66 -33.30
N MET A 21 -36.34 -3.67 -33.83
CA MET A 21 -36.85 -2.34 -34.17
C MET A 21 -38.11 -2.38 -35.02
N ILE A 22 -39.10 -1.54 -34.68
CA ILE A 22 -40.04 -0.97 -35.66
C ILE A 22 -40.16 0.54 -35.38
N LEU A 23 -39.57 1.32 -36.31
CA LEU A 23 -39.86 2.73 -36.54
C LEU A 23 -41.33 2.88 -36.96
N LEU A 24 -42.08 3.80 -36.36
CA LEU A 24 -43.27 4.36 -37.01
C LEU A 24 -43.35 5.88 -36.84
N GLN A 25 -43.30 6.53 -38.01
CA GLN A 25 -43.52 7.94 -38.26
C GLN A 25 -44.93 8.36 -37.86
N ALA A 26 -45.05 9.59 -37.36
CA ALA A 26 -46.32 10.25 -37.13
C ALA A 26 -46.96 10.67 -38.46
N SER A 27 -48.26 10.37 -38.65
CA SER A 27 -49.14 11.05 -39.61
C SER A 27 -50.62 10.87 -39.22
N SER A 28 -51.20 11.97 -38.76
CA SER A 28 -52.58 12.49 -38.98
C SER A 28 -53.71 11.56 -39.46
N PHE A 29 -54.87 11.62 -38.78
CA PHE A 29 -56.24 11.99 -39.26
C PHE A 29 -57.29 11.49 -38.23
N HIS A 30 -58.02 12.38 -37.54
CA HIS A 30 -59.41 12.81 -37.80
C HIS A 30 -60.51 11.74 -37.61
N GLY A 31 -61.30 11.93 -36.54
CA GLY A 31 -62.76 12.05 -36.63
C GLY A 31 -63.64 10.83 -36.34
N SER A 32 -64.47 10.97 -35.29
CA SER A 32 -65.91 10.59 -35.27
C SER A 32 -66.22 9.08 -35.21
N THR A 33 -67.11 8.51 -34.39
CA THR A 33 -68.17 8.98 -33.47
C THR A 33 -68.75 7.74 -32.76
N ASP A 34 -69.17 7.91 -31.50
CA ASP A 34 -70.35 7.30 -30.85
C ASP A 34 -70.43 5.78 -30.62
N ASN A 35 -71.02 5.21 -29.56
CA ASN A 35 -71.53 5.60 -28.23
C ASN A 35 -72.20 4.28 -27.71
N ARG A 36 -71.98 3.73 -26.50
CA ARG A 36 -72.80 3.99 -25.31
C ARG A 36 -72.45 3.04 -24.13
N SER A 37 -72.32 3.67 -22.95
CA SER A 37 -72.77 3.31 -21.58
C SER A 37 -72.36 1.94 -20.97
N SER A 38 -71.81 1.86 -19.75
CA SER A 38 -72.34 2.41 -18.49
C SER A 38 -71.32 2.45 -17.31
N GLY A 39 -71.44 3.44 -16.39
CA GLY A 39 -71.07 3.30 -14.96
C GLY A 39 -69.86 4.06 -14.35
N LEU A 40 -70.04 5.35 -14.04
CA LEU A 40 -69.37 6.33 -13.11
C LEU A 40 -68.31 5.90 -12.04
N PRO A 41 -67.51 6.81 -11.40
CA PRO A 41 -67.35 8.28 -11.60
C PRO A 41 -65.90 8.83 -11.67
N GLN A 42 -65.80 10.06 -12.20
CA GLN A 42 -64.63 10.95 -12.29
C GLN A 42 -63.90 11.23 -10.96
N VAL A 43 -62.65 10.77 -10.77
CA VAL A 43 -61.58 11.49 -10.03
C VAL A 43 -60.18 10.96 -10.44
N VAL A 44 -59.75 11.06 -11.71
CA VAL A 44 -58.31 10.89 -12.07
C VAL A 44 -57.85 11.78 -13.24
N LEU A 45 -58.75 12.35 -14.05
CA LEU A 45 -58.38 13.21 -15.19
C LEU A 45 -58.35 14.71 -14.83
N ARG A 46 -57.65 15.06 -13.75
CA ARG A 46 -57.32 16.47 -13.41
C ARG A 46 -55.89 16.71 -12.93
N GLN A 47 -54.96 15.76 -13.16
CA GLN A 47 -53.53 15.94 -12.82
C GLN A 47 -52.54 15.63 -13.96
N GLN A 48 -52.98 15.51 -15.21
CA GLN A 48 -52.07 15.42 -16.37
C GLN A 48 -52.17 16.59 -17.36
N LEU A 49 -52.92 17.64 -17.02
CA LEU A 49 -53.06 18.86 -17.83
C LEU A 49 -52.81 20.16 -17.04
N VAL A 50 -51.98 20.07 -16.00
CA VAL A 50 -51.40 21.24 -15.29
C VAL A 50 -49.87 21.22 -15.24
N ALA A 51 -49.19 20.17 -15.73
CA ALA A 51 -47.73 20.16 -15.88
C ALA A 51 -47.23 20.61 -17.27
N SER A 52 -48.10 21.21 -18.10
CA SER A 52 -47.76 21.85 -19.39
C SER A 52 -47.85 23.39 -19.33
N LYS A 53 -47.82 23.96 -18.12
CA LYS A 53 -47.48 25.37 -17.93
C LYS A 53 -46.00 25.45 -17.61
N THR A 54 -45.22 25.67 -18.67
CA THR A 54 -44.00 26.48 -18.69
C THR A 54 -43.39 26.78 -17.32
N ILE A 55 -42.64 25.83 -16.75
CA ILE A 55 -41.42 26.22 -16.05
C ILE A 55 -40.37 26.25 -17.15
N ARG A 56 -40.17 27.42 -17.77
CA ARG A 56 -38.84 27.77 -18.28
C ARG A 56 -37.94 27.61 -17.04
N ARG A 57 -37.30 26.46 -16.86
CA ARG A 57 -36.16 26.38 -15.96
C ARG A 57 -35.17 27.36 -16.59
N TYR A 58 -34.97 28.51 -15.95
CA TYR A 58 -33.81 29.34 -16.24
C TYR A 58 -32.62 28.38 -16.19
N SER A 59 -32.05 28.08 -17.34
CA SER A 59 -30.85 27.27 -17.44
C SER A 59 -29.76 28.10 -16.80
N ILE A 60 -29.30 27.67 -15.62
CA ILE A 60 -28.23 28.33 -14.87
C ILE A 60 -27.05 28.53 -15.81
N THR A 61 -26.55 29.76 -15.85
CA THR A 61 -25.46 30.19 -16.72
C THR A 61 -24.15 30.32 -15.94
N PRO A 62 -22.99 30.40 -16.61
CA PRO A 62 -21.72 30.71 -15.94
C PRO A 62 -21.79 32.01 -15.10
N ARG A 63 -22.56 32.99 -15.57
CA ARG A 63 -22.77 34.27 -14.87
C ARG A 63 -23.52 34.10 -13.55
N ASP A 64 -24.45 33.15 -13.47
CA ASP A 64 -25.17 32.86 -12.23
C ASP A 64 -24.23 32.26 -11.18
N LEU A 65 -23.30 31.37 -11.59
CA LEU A 65 -22.23 30.87 -10.71
C LEU A 65 -21.29 31.98 -10.23
N GLU A 66 -20.96 32.96 -11.10
CA GLU A 66 -20.19 34.13 -10.69
C GLU A 66 -20.94 34.99 -9.67
N CYS A 67 -22.23 35.23 -9.87
CA CYS A 67 -23.07 35.93 -8.92
C CYS A 67 -23.09 35.19 -7.57
N MET A 68 -23.21 33.85 -7.58
CA MET A 68 -23.10 33.05 -6.37
C MET A 68 -21.73 33.21 -5.71
N LEU A 69 -20.62 33.27 -6.45
CA LEU A 69 -19.31 33.52 -5.85
C LEU A 69 -19.18 34.93 -5.23
N CYS A 70 -19.96 35.90 -5.69
CA CYS A 70 -19.98 37.26 -5.14
C CYS A 70 -20.93 37.41 -3.94
N ASP A 71 -22.01 36.63 -3.90
CA ASP A 71 -23.00 36.64 -2.83
C ASP A 71 -22.75 35.52 -1.82
N GLU A 72 -22.12 35.86 -0.70
CA GLU A 72 -21.84 34.91 0.37
C GLU A 72 -23.11 34.26 0.93
N THR A 73 -24.28 34.89 0.80
CA THR A 73 -25.57 34.40 1.29
C THR A 73 -26.26 33.43 0.34
N ALA A 74 -25.81 33.31 -0.92
CA ALA A 74 -26.39 32.36 -1.86
C ALA A 74 -26.28 30.90 -1.35
N ASP A 75 -27.32 30.11 -1.59
CA ASP A 75 -27.38 28.70 -1.20
C ASP A 75 -26.96 27.79 -2.37
N PRO A 76 -26.33 26.63 -2.09
CA PRO A 76 -25.92 25.70 -3.14
C PRO A 76 -27.13 25.13 -3.88
N MET A 77 -26.96 24.82 -5.17
CA MET A 77 -28.08 24.35 -6.01
C MET A 77 -27.69 23.19 -6.94
N ALA A 78 -28.68 22.59 -7.59
CA ALA A 78 -28.43 21.60 -8.64
C ALA A 78 -27.93 22.29 -9.92
N LEU A 79 -26.80 21.84 -10.43
CA LEU A 79 -26.12 22.41 -11.60
C LEU A 79 -26.26 21.47 -12.82
N PRO A 80 -26.59 22.01 -14.02
CA PRO A 80 -26.63 21.22 -15.25
C PRO A 80 -25.23 20.67 -15.61
N LEU A 81 -25.18 19.44 -16.12
CA LEU A 81 -23.90 18.85 -16.59
C LEU A 81 -23.24 19.72 -17.66
N LEU A 82 -24.02 20.19 -18.64
CA LEU A 82 -23.53 21.02 -19.74
C LEU A 82 -22.81 22.29 -19.27
N LEU A 83 -23.30 22.91 -18.18
CA LEU A 83 -22.66 24.08 -17.59
C LEU A 83 -21.26 23.73 -17.04
N LEU A 84 -21.14 22.59 -16.36
CA LEU A 84 -19.87 22.14 -15.80
C LEU A 84 -18.90 21.68 -16.89
N GLU A 85 -19.39 21.06 -17.96
CA GLU A 85 -18.61 20.73 -19.15
C GLU A 85 -18.08 21.98 -19.83
N GLU A 86 -18.92 23.01 -20.04
CA GLU A 86 -18.53 24.27 -20.68
C GLU A 86 -17.38 24.96 -19.93
N ILE A 87 -17.53 25.18 -18.63
CA ILE A 87 -16.55 25.94 -17.84
C ILE A 87 -15.23 25.15 -17.63
N THR A 88 -15.26 23.83 -17.77
CA THR A 88 -14.06 22.97 -17.60
C THR A 88 -13.40 22.58 -18.93
N ASP A 89 -13.84 23.15 -20.06
CA ASP A 89 -13.36 22.77 -21.40
C ASP A 89 -13.54 21.25 -21.64
N CYS A 90 -14.76 20.76 -21.41
CA CYS A 90 -15.15 19.35 -21.51
C CYS A 90 -14.29 18.43 -20.62
N PHE A 91 -13.97 18.87 -19.40
CA PHE A 91 -13.07 18.16 -18.48
C PHE A 91 -11.68 17.87 -19.08
N SER A 92 -11.13 18.84 -19.83
CA SER A 92 -9.79 18.74 -20.42
C SER A 92 -8.72 18.49 -19.36
N ASP A 93 -7.75 17.62 -19.68
CA ASP A 93 -6.58 17.38 -18.83
C ASP A 93 -5.80 18.67 -18.52
N LYS A 94 -5.89 19.69 -19.39
CA LYS A 94 -5.29 21.02 -19.15
C LYS A 94 -5.93 21.79 -17.99
N GLN A 95 -7.17 21.46 -17.63
CA GLN A 95 -7.86 22.04 -16.48
C GLN A 95 -7.74 21.18 -15.23
N LYS A 96 -7.09 20.01 -15.29
CA LYS A 96 -6.94 19.14 -14.12
C LYS A 96 -6.04 19.80 -13.07
N ILE A 97 -6.53 19.88 -11.84
CA ILE A 97 -5.77 20.46 -10.69
C ILE A 97 -5.41 19.41 -9.63
N GLY A 98 -6.06 18.24 -9.65
CA GLY A 98 -5.73 17.14 -8.76
C GLY A 98 -6.50 15.87 -9.10
N GLU A 99 -5.94 14.72 -8.74
CA GLU A 99 -6.56 13.41 -8.88
C GLU A 99 -6.34 12.59 -7.61
N GLY A 100 -7.43 12.09 -7.05
CA GLY A 100 -7.42 11.15 -5.94
C GLY A 100 -7.96 9.79 -6.37
N ALA A 101 -7.96 8.83 -5.44
CA ALA A 101 -8.44 7.46 -5.71
C ALA A 101 -9.91 7.38 -6.16
N PHE A 102 -10.72 8.39 -5.85
CA PHE A 102 -12.17 8.35 -6.05
C PHE A 102 -12.71 9.49 -6.93
N ALA A 103 -11.92 10.54 -7.20
CA ALA A 103 -12.39 11.70 -7.95
C ALA A 103 -11.23 12.45 -8.62
N VAL A 104 -11.55 13.13 -9.71
CA VAL A 104 -10.66 14.08 -10.39
C VAL A 104 -11.21 15.48 -10.22
N VAL A 105 -10.36 16.45 -9.90
CA VAL A 105 -10.74 17.85 -9.71
C VAL A 105 -10.23 18.69 -10.87
N TYR A 106 -11.15 19.46 -11.47
CA TYR A 106 -10.90 20.33 -12.61
C TYR A 106 -11.09 21.79 -12.22
N LYS A 107 -10.33 22.68 -12.85
CA LYS A 107 -10.46 24.12 -12.80
C LYS A 107 -11.55 24.55 -13.79
N GLY A 108 -12.64 25.12 -13.28
CA GLY A 108 -13.67 25.74 -14.10
C GLY A 108 -13.36 27.23 -14.28
N LYS A 109 -13.25 27.68 -15.54
CA LYS A 109 -13.02 29.09 -15.87
C LYS A 109 -14.36 29.79 -16.11
N LEU A 110 -14.63 30.81 -15.32
CA LEU A 110 -15.68 31.78 -15.56
C LEU A 110 -15.06 33.02 -16.21
N GLU A 111 -15.85 34.04 -16.53
CA GLU A 111 -15.38 35.26 -17.20
C GLU A 111 -14.34 36.00 -16.34
N ASN A 112 -14.60 36.15 -15.03
CA ASN A 112 -13.76 36.90 -14.10
C ASN A 112 -13.32 36.10 -12.87
N ARG A 113 -13.82 34.87 -12.70
CA ARG A 113 -13.55 34.03 -11.54
C ARG A 113 -13.24 32.59 -11.93
N THR A 114 -12.88 31.78 -10.94
CA THR A 114 -12.57 30.37 -11.12
C THR A 114 -13.31 29.55 -10.07
N VAL A 115 -13.75 28.35 -10.47
CA VAL A 115 -14.33 27.34 -9.59
C VAL A 115 -13.52 26.06 -9.63
N ALA A 116 -13.69 25.21 -8.62
CA ALA A 116 -13.17 23.84 -8.60
C ALA A 116 -14.33 22.85 -8.80
N VAL A 117 -14.21 21.97 -9.79
CA VAL A 117 -15.22 20.96 -10.14
C VAL A 117 -14.65 19.58 -9.86
N LYS A 118 -15.12 18.95 -8.79
CA LYS A 118 -14.77 17.56 -8.40
C LYS A 118 -15.72 16.60 -9.10
N ARG A 119 -15.20 15.74 -9.96
CA ARG A 119 -15.93 14.70 -10.71
C ARG A 119 -15.61 13.34 -10.13
N MET A 120 -16.64 12.62 -9.67
CA MET A 120 -16.47 11.29 -9.07
C MET A 120 -16.16 10.23 -10.14
N SER A 121 -15.26 9.31 -9.82
CA SER A 121 -14.97 8.12 -10.61
C SER A 121 -15.91 6.97 -10.23
N ASN A 122 -16.24 6.09 -11.19
CA ASN A 122 -17.00 4.86 -10.97
C ASN A 122 -18.29 5.00 -10.11
N THR A 123 -19.22 5.83 -10.59
CA THR A 123 -20.42 6.32 -9.88
C THR A 123 -21.36 5.24 -9.34
N TYR A 124 -21.41 4.05 -9.95
CA TYR A 124 -22.25 2.93 -9.50
C TYR A 124 -21.88 2.40 -8.11
N MET A 125 -20.61 2.52 -7.71
CA MET A 125 -20.10 1.99 -6.44
C MET A 125 -20.22 2.99 -5.27
N TYR A 126 -20.39 4.29 -5.57
CA TYR A 126 -20.25 5.38 -4.60
C TYR A 126 -21.46 6.32 -4.49
N GLU A 127 -22.62 5.92 -5.01
CA GLU A 127 -23.86 6.73 -4.96
C GLU A 127 -24.26 7.10 -3.51
N LYS A 128 -24.02 6.21 -2.55
CA LYS A 128 -24.32 6.45 -1.13
C LYS A 128 -23.37 7.47 -0.52
N GLU A 129 -22.08 7.39 -0.85
CA GLU A 129 -21.02 8.29 -0.43
C GLU A 129 -21.24 9.68 -1.02
N PHE A 130 -21.53 9.78 -2.32
CA PHE A 130 -21.86 11.05 -2.98
C PHE A 130 -23.05 11.74 -2.31
N ARG A 131 -24.14 11.01 -2.05
CA ARG A 131 -25.32 11.58 -1.40
C ARG A 131 -24.99 12.12 0.00
N ARG A 132 -24.21 11.37 0.79
CA ARG A 132 -23.78 11.77 2.13
C ARG A 132 -22.89 13.01 2.09
N GLU A 133 -21.97 13.07 1.13
CA GLU A 133 -21.10 14.23 0.94
C GLU A 133 -21.94 15.47 0.59
N VAL A 134 -22.90 15.34 -0.34
CA VAL A 134 -23.85 16.43 -0.67
C VAL A 134 -24.68 16.84 0.55
N GLU A 135 -25.25 15.89 1.30
CA GLU A 135 -26.02 16.18 2.51
C GLU A 135 -25.24 17.03 3.51
N CYS A 136 -23.97 16.71 3.75
CA CYS A 136 -23.13 17.49 4.66
C CYS A 136 -22.72 18.84 4.09
N LEU A 137 -22.37 18.90 2.80
CA LEU A 137 -22.01 20.15 2.14
C LEU A 137 -23.18 21.15 2.06
N MET A 138 -24.41 20.67 1.88
CA MET A 138 -25.61 21.53 1.88
C MET A 138 -25.85 22.24 3.23
N MET A 139 -25.29 21.71 4.32
CA MET A 139 -25.41 22.29 5.67
C MET A 139 -24.18 23.12 6.08
N ALA A 140 -23.07 22.96 5.38
CA ALA A 140 -21.78 23.52 5.77
C ALA A 140 -21.55 24.89 5.10
N LYS A 141 -21.80 25.97 5.85
CA LYS A 141 -21.63 27.36 5.38
C LYS A 141 -20.89 28.18 6.44
N HIS A 142 -19.58 28.29 6.27
CA HIS A 142 -18.71 28.98 7.22
C HIS A 142 -17.46 29.53 6.51
N LYS A 143 -16.90 30.65 6.98
CA LYS A 143 -15.71 31.29 6.38
C LYS A 143 -14.48 30.37 6.33
N ASN A 144 -14.37 29.41 7.25
CA ASN A 144 -13.30 28.41 7.34
C ASN A 144 -13.72 27.01 6.83
N VAL A 145 -14.76 26.93 6.00
CA VAL A 145 -15.14 25.72 5.26
C VAL A 145 -15.20 26.10 3.79
N VAL A 146 -14.69 25.26 2.90
CA VAL A 146 -14.71 25.55 1.46
C VAL A 146 -16.14 25.73 0.99
N ARG A 147 -16.42 26.87 0.35
CA ARG A 147 -17.74 27.24 -0.13
C ARG A 147 -18.19 26.28 -1.24
N PHE A 148 -19.23 25.52 -0.94
CA PHE A 148 -19.93 24.67 -1.89
C PHE A 148 -20.93 25.48 -2.71
N LEU A 149 -20.88 25.36 -4.04
CA LEU A 149 -21.75 26.10 -4.97
C LEU A 149 -22.90 25.23 -5.49
N GLY A 150 -22.69 23.92 -5.57
CA GLY A 150 -23.74 23.02 -6.04
C GLY A 150 -23.24 21.67 -6.50
N TYR A 151 -24.20 20.80 -6.84
CA TYR A 151 -23.94 19.44 -7.30
C TYR A 151 -24.57 19.17 -8.66
N CYS A 152 -24.01 18.22 -9.39
CA CYS A 152 -24.62 17.61 -10.57
C CYS A 152 -24.86 16.14 -10.27
N ALA A 153 -26.11 15.69 -10.42
CA ALA A 153 -26.52 14.29 -10.31
C ALA A 153 -27.30 13.90 -11.58
N ASP A 154 -26.58 13.86 -12.70
CA ASP A 154 -27.15 13.58 -14.02
C ASP A 154 -27.01 12.09 -14.34
N THR A 155 -27.98 11.53 -15.08
CA THR A 155 -27.93 10.13 -15.53
C THR A 155 -28.35 10.12 -16.99
N GLN A 156 -27.44 9.75 -17.88
CA GLN A 156 -27.68 9.74 -19.32
C GLN A 156 -27.62 8.32 -19.87
N GLY A 157 -28.65 7.94 -20.62
CA GLY A 157 -28.60 6.71 -21.41
C GLY A 157 -27.61 6.85 -22.56
N THR A 158 -26.52 6.10 -22.51
CA THR A 158 -25.49 6.07 -23.57
C THR A 158 -25.51 4.70 -24.24
N MET A 159 -25.40 4.66 -25.57
CA MET A 159 -25.20 3.40 -26.28
C MET A 159 -23.79 2.88 -25.98
N ALA A 160 -23.68 1.89 -25.10
CA ALA A 160 -22.41 1.26 -24.76
C ALA A 160 -22.29 -0.10 -25.44
N ARG A 161 -21.08 -0.47 -25.85
CA ARG A 161 -20.79 -1.80 -26.41
C ARG A 161 -20.59 -2.78 -25.26
N HIS A 162 -21.52 -3.72 -25.10
CA HIS A 162 -21.38 -4.85 -24.18
C HIS A 162 -21.19 -6.12 -25.02
N GLU A 163 -20.03 -6.76 -24.87
CA GLU A 163 -19.58 -7.88 -25.71
C GLU A 163 -19.61 -7.52 -27.21
N THR A 164 -20.71 -7.86 -27.90
CA THR A 164 -20.91 -7.70 -29.36
C THR A 164 -22.14 -6.88 -29.72
N LYS A 165 -22.88 -6.34 -28.73
CA LYS A 165 -24.12 -5.57 -28.95
C LYS A 165 -24.04 -4.19 -28.33
N PHE A 166 -24.64 -3.23 -29.03
CA PHE A 166 -24.89 -1.92 -28.44
C PHE A 166 -26.11 -2.02 -27.53
N VAL A 167 -25.92 -1.72 -26.25
CA VAL A 167 -26.98 -1.68 -25.24
C VAL A 167 -27.12 -0.24 -24.73
N MET A 168 -28.35 0.17 -24.41
CA MET A 168 -28.57 1.42 -23.68
C MET A 168 -28.11 1.21 -22.24
N ALA A 169 -26.99 1.83 -21.87
CA ALA A 169 -26.46 1.81 -20.52
C ALA A 169 -26.63 3.19 -19.89
N ASP A 170 -27.15 3.24 -18.66
CA ASP A 170 -27.17 4.49 -17.92
C ASP A 170 -25.73 4.86 -17.51
N VAL A 171 -25.32 6.09 -17.77
CA VAL A 171 -24.05 6.66 -17.32
C VAL A 171 -24.40 7.74 -16.32
N GLN A 172 -24.09 7.47 -15.06
CA GLN A 172 -24.29 8.44 -13.99
C GLN A 172 -23.10 9.41 -13.98
N GLN A 173 -23.41 10.71 -13.98
CA GLN A 173 -22.44 11.78 -13.74
C GLN A 173 -22.72 12.36 -12.35
N ARG A 174 -21.68 12.38 -11.51
CA ARG A 174 -21.72 12.89 -10.14
C ARG A 174 -20.60 13.90 -9.98
N LEU A 175 -20.97 15.17 -9.86
CA LEU A 175 -20.03 16.27 -9.74
C LEU A 175 -20.40 17.19 -8.59
N LEU A 176 -19.38 17.82 -8.01
CA LEU A 176 -19.48 18.82 -6.96
C LEU A 176 -18.71 20.06 -7.40
N CYS A 177 -19.30 21.24 -7.24
CA CYS A 177 -18.71 22.52 -7.63
C CYS A 177 -18.45 23.38 -6.39
N PHE A 178 -17.25 23.93 -6.29
CA PHE A 178 -16.75 24.70 -5.14
C PHE A 178 -16.09 26.00 -5.59
N GLU A 179 -15.89 26.92 -4.65
CA GLU A 179 -14.91 28.00 -4.85
C GLU A 179 -13.50 27.43 -5.13
N TYR A 180 -12.73 28.14 -5.95
CA TYR A 180 -11.32 27.79 -6.20
C TYR A 180 -10.40 28.53 -5.24
N LEU A 181 -9.46 27.79 -4.62
CA LEU A 181 -8.52 28.30 -3.62
C LEU A 181 -7.09 28.25 -4.18
N PRO A 182 -6.51 29.40 -4.57
CA PRO A 182 -5.31 29.45 -5.41
C PRO A 182 -4.01 29.14 -4.68
N LYS A 183 -3.97 29.19 -3.34
CA LYS A 183 -2.77 28.85 -2.56
C LYS A 183 -2.62 27.35 -2.31
N GLY A 184 -3.55 26.54 -2.82
CA GLY A 184 -3.47 25.08 -2.71
C GLY A 184 -3.73 24.59 -1.29
N SER A 185 -3.13 23.46 -0.94
CA SER A 185 -3.33 22.81 0.36
C SER A 185 -2.33 23.30 1.41
N LEU A 186 -2.71 23.13 2.68
CA LEU A 186 -1.81 23.36 3.81
C LEU A 186 -0.61 22.39 3.77
N HIS A 187 -0.79 21.19 3.23
CA HIS A 187 0.32 20.26 3.02
C HIS A 187 1.40 20.87 2.13
N ASP A 188 1.01 21.44 0.99
CA ASP A 188 1.94 22.10 0.07
C ASP A 188 2.59 23.32 0.73
N TYR A 189 1.83 24.05 1.57
CA TYR A 189 2.33 25.22 2.30
C TYR A 189 3.38 24.87 3.36
N ILE A 190 3.21 23.77 4.11
CA ILE A 190 4.14 23.35 5.18
C ILE A 190 5.40 22.69 4.59
N THR A 191 5.25 21.91 3.52
CA THR A 191 6.34 21.14 2.90
C THR A 191 7.24 21.96 1.96
N ASP A 192 6.82 23.18 1.58
CA ASP A 192 7.62 24.08 0.76
C ASP A 192 8.85 24.60 1.52
N THR A 193 9.99 23.92 1.33
CA THR A 193 11.29 24.26 1.93
C THR A 193 11.83 25.64 1.50
N SER A 194 11.28 26.24 0.43
CA SER A 194 11.68 27.58 0.00
C SER A 194 11.04 28.70 0.83
N ARG A 195 10.12 28.36 1.74
CA ARG A 195 9.38 29.31 2.58
C ARG A 195 9.60 29.05 4.07
N GLU A 196 9.92 30.12 4.78
CA GLU A 196 9.84 30.16 6.24
C GLU A 196 8.48 30.75 6.63
N PRO A 197 7.56 29.95 7.20
CA PRO A 197 6.23 30.43 7.53
C PRO A 197 6.32 31.39 8.73
N ARG A 198 5.74 32.58 8.59
CA ARG A 198 5.68 33.55 9.68
C ARG A 198 4.74 33.01 10.76
N TRP A 199 5.13 33.13 12.02
CA TRP A 199 4.33 32.65 13.16
C TRP A 199 2.88 33.15 13.11
N ARG A 200 2.67 34.44 12.82
CA ARG A 200 1.33 35.04 12.69
C ARG A 200 0.45 34.31 11.68
N ASP A 201 1.02 33.90 10.55
CA ASP A 201 0.26 33.16 9.53
C ASP A 201 -0.08 31.75 10.03
N CYS A 202 0.88 31.05 10.66
CA CYS A 202 0.63 29.73 11.30
C CYS A 202 -0.48 29.80 12.34
N TYR A 203 -0.45 30.81 13.21
CA TYR A 203 -1.44 30.99 14.26
C TYR A 203 -2.84 31.24 13.69
N GLN A 204 -2.95 32.10 12.67
CA GLN A 204 -4.23 32.36 12.00
C GLN A 204 -4.76 31.14 11.25
N ILE A 205 -3.88 30.33 10.66
CA ILE A 205 -4.25 29.04 10.05
C ILE A 205 -4.80 28.09 11.12
N ILE A 206 -4.10 27.90 12.24
CA ILE A 206 -4.56 27.05 13.36
C ILE A 206 -5.93 27.51 13.85
N MET A 207 -6.06 28.81 14.13
CA MET A 207 -7.32 29.42 14.56
C MET A 207 -8.45 29.17 13.55
N GLY A 208 -8.18 29.36 12.26
CA GLY A 208 -9.15 29.13 11.20
C GLY A 208 -9.63 27.68 11.14
N ILE A 209 -8.72 26.70 11.24
CA ILE A 209 -9.08 25.27 11.29
C ILE A 209 -9.94 24.98 12.51
N CYS A 210 -9.57 25.49 13.70
CA CYS A 210 -10.34 25.31 14.93
C CYS A 210 -11.76 25.91 14.82
N GLN A 211 -11.89 27.12 14.26
CA GLN A 211 -13.19 27.77 14.03
C GLN A 211 -14.06 27.00 13.04
N GLY A 212 -13.46 26.52 11.94
CA GLY A 212 -14.15 25.68 10.96
C GLY A 212 -14.65 24.37 11.57
N LEU A 213 -13.80 23.68 12.33
CA LEU A 213 -14.15 22.41 12.95
C LEU A 213 -15.21 22.57 14.04
N HIS A 214 -15.11 23.63 14.85
CA HIS A 214 -16.13 23.97 15.84
C HIS A 214 -17.51 24.17 15.19
N TYR A 215 -17.57 24.93 14.10
CA TYR A 215 -18.81 25.12 13.35
C TYR A 215 -19.39 23.78 12.84
N LEU A 216 -18.55 22.90 12.29
CA LEU A 216 -18.98 21.58 11.80
C LEU A 216 -19.57 20.73 12.94
N HIS A 217 -18.88 20.67 14.09
CA HIS A 217 -19.37 19.93 15.26
C HIS A 217 -20.70 20.51 15.79
N GLN A 218 -20.87 21.84 15.79
CA GLN A 218 -22.15 22.49 16.14
C GLN A 218 -23.29 22.15 15.15
N LYS A 219 -22.96 21.91 13.88
CA LYS A 219 -23.91 21.43 12.87
C LYS A 219 -24.11 19.92 12.87
N ASN A 220 -23.56 19.23 13.88
CA ASN A 220 -23.58 17.78 14.02
C ASN A 220 -22.93 17.05 12.84
N ILE A 221 -21.82 17.59 12.34
CA ILE A 221 -21.03 17.05 11.24
C ILE A 221 -19.68 16.59 11.79
N ALA A 222 -19.36 15.30 11.67
CA ALA A 222 -18.01 14.77 11.90
C ALA A 222 -17.29 14.62 10.56
N HIS A 223 -16.03 15.07 10.49
CA HIS A 223 -15.28 15.14 9.24
C HIS A 223 -14.64 13.79 8.87
N PHE A 224 -14.00 13.13 9.83
CA PHE A 224 -13.29 11.84 9.75
C PHE A 224 -12.03 11.76 8.88
N ASP A 225 -11.76 12.76 8.04
CA ASP A 225 -10.53 12.80 7.23
C ASP A 225 -9.82 14.17 7.28
N LEU A 226 -9.71 14.75 8.47
CA LEU A 226 -8.92 15.97 8.66
C LEU A 226 -7.44 15.65 8.49
N LYS A 227 -6.79 16.35 7.56
CA LYS A 227 -5.36 16.30 7.27
C LYS A 227 -4.94 17.57 6.52
N PRO A 228 -3.64 17.94 6.48
CA PRO A 228 -3.18 19.15 5.80
C PRO A 228 -3.56 19.21 4.31
N ALA A 229 -3.63 18.07 3.61
CA ALA A 229 -4.08 18.02 2.21
C ALA A 229 -5.57 18.40 2.02
N ASN A 230 -6.38 18.29 3.08
CA ASN A 230 -7.81 18.64 3.09
C ASN A 230 -8.07 20.01 3.75
N ILE A 231 -7.02 20.78 4.07
CA ILE A 231 -7.13 22.18 4.47
C ILE A 231 -6.61 23.02 3.32
N LEU A 232 -7.48 23.81 2.68
CA LEU A 232 -7.12 24.67 1.57
C LEU A 232 -6.94 26.12 2.03
N LEU A 233 -6.08 26.86 1.34
CA LEU A 233 -5.74 28.24 1.66
C LEU A 233 -6.22 29.20 0.56
N ASP A 234 -6.88 30.29 0.98
CA ASP A 234 -7.25 31.37 0.06
C ASP A 234 -6.08 32.35 -0.19
N ASP A 235 -6.33 33.40 -0.98
CA ASP A 235 -5.32 34.42 -1.30
C ASP A 235 -4.74 35.14 -0.06
N ASN A 236 -5.48 35.17 1.05
CA ASN A 236 -5.11 35.80 2.30
C ASN A 236 -4.60 34.78 3.35
N LEU A 237 -4.31 33.54 2.94
CA LEU A 237 -3.92 32.42 3.81
C LEU A 237 -4.99 32.04 4.85
N VAL A 238 -6.27 32.35 4.60
CA VAL A 238 -7.37 31.88 5.43
C VAL A 238 -7.57 30.39 5.19
N ALA A 239 -7.47 29.60 6.26
CA ALA A 239 -7.68 28.16 6.22
C ALA A 239 -9.15 27.79 6.04
N LYS A 240 -9.43 26.90 5.09
CA LYS A 240 -10.76 26.37 4.80
C LYS A 240 -10.74 24.84 4.74
N ILE A 241 -11.59 24.19 5.55
CA ILE A 241 -11.74 22.73 5.59
C ILE A 241 -12.46 22.26 4.33
N ALA A 242 -11.90 21.25 3.65
CA ALA A 242 -12.35 20.68 2.39
C ALA A 242 -12.52 19.16 2.49
N ASP A 243 -13.11 18.57 1.44
CA ASP A 243 -13.27 17.13 1.21
C ASP A 243 -14.12 16.37 2.24
N PHE A 244 -15.44 16.36 2.01
CA PHE A 244 -16.43 15.77 2.90
C PHE A 244 -16.79 14.32 2.54
N GLY A 245 -15.99 13.65 1.70
CA GLY A 245 -16.30 12.32 1.16
C GLY A 245 -16.43 11.21 2.23
N LEU A 246 -15.75 11.37 3.37
CA LEU A 246 -15.84 10.47 4.52
C LEU A 246 -16.75 10.99 5.64
N SER A 247 -17.18 12.26 5.55
CA SER A 247 -17.93 12.93 6.60
C SER A 247 -19.31 12.33 6.84
N ARG A 248 -19.84 12.58 8.03
CA ARG A 248 -21.17 12.11 8.44
C ARG A 248 -21.93 13.21 9.16
N CYS A 249 -23.21 13.33 8.81
CA CYS A 249 -24.16 14.24 9.41
C CYS A 249 -25.17 13.44 10.24
N PHE A 250 -25.44 13.87 11.46
CA PHE A 250 -26.22 13.10 12.44
C PHE A 250 -27.57 13.75 12.78
N ILE A 251 -28.30 14.19 11.76
CA ILE A 251 -29.57 14.94 11.93
C ILE A 251 -30.71 14.01 12.35
N GLY A 252 -31.37 14.29 13.46
CA GLY A 252 -32.63 13.63 13.86
C GLY A 252 -32.49 12.19 14.33
N GLU A 253 -31.27 11.71 14.60
CA GLU A 253 -31.00 10.33 15.00
C GLU A 253 -30.81 10.23 16.53
N THR A 254 -31.42 9.23 17.16
CA THR A 254 -31.21 8.92 18.57
C THR A 254 -29.76 8.48 18.81
N GLU A 255 -29.22 8.77 20.01
CA GLU A 255 -27.83 8.58 20.46
C GLU A 255 -27.22 7.15 20.30
N SER A 256 -27.96 6.19 19.75
CA SER A 256 -27.66 4.76 19.75
C SER A 256 -27.07 4.19 18.45
N ARG A 257 -26.68 5.02 17.48
CA ARG A 257 -26.07 4.51 16.23
C ARG A 257 -24.58 4.25 16.39
N VAL A 258 -24.22 2.98 16.25
CA VAL A 258 -22.83 2.50 16.22
C VAL A 258 -22.27 2.66 14.81
N ILE A 259 -21.15 3.38 14.68
CA ILE A 259 -20.43 3.51 13.41
C ILE A 259 -19.51 2.29 13.25
N SER A 260 -19.85 1.35 12.37
CA SER A 260 -19.14 0.08 12.20
C SER A 260 -17.92 0.12 11.27
N LYS A 261 -17.74 1.21 10.52
CA LYS A 261 -16.61 1.39 9.59
C LYS A 261 -16.18 2.86 9.56
N ILE A 262 -15.09 3.16 10.24
CA ILE A 262 -14.44 4.48 10.23
C ILE A 262 -13.34 4.41 9.17
N GLY A 263 -13.45 5.24 8.14
CA GLY A 263 -12.38 5.48 7.18
C GLY A 263 -11.67 6.79 7.52
N GLY A 264 -10.41 6.92 7.10
CA GLY A 264 -9.62 8.15 7.24
C GLY A 264 -8.18 7.91 6.81
N THR A 265 -7.36 8.94 6.85
CA THR A 265 -5.96 8.89 6.41
C THR A 265 -5.01 8.45 7.53
N LEU A 266 -4.17 7.45 7.25
CA LEU A 266 -3.13 6.97 8.18
C LEU A 266 -2.19 8.12 8.59
N GLY A 267 -1.82 8.15 9.87
CA GLY A 267 -1.07 9.26 10.48
C GLY A 267 -1.94 10.31 11.17
N TYR A 268 -3.19 10.49 10.74
CA TYR A 268 -4.15 11.44 11.33
C TYR A 268 -5.31 10.75 12.07
N LEU A 269 -5.44 9.43 11.92
CA LEU A 269 -6.45 8.62 12.59
C LEU A 269 -6.15 8.45 14.09
N ALA A 270 -7.18 8.63 14.92
CA ALA A 270 -7.08 8.38 16.34
C ALA A 270 -6.86 6.88 16.66
N PRO A 271 -6.08 6.51 17.69
CA PRO A 271 -5.74 5.12 18.00
C PRO A 271 -6.95 4.19 18.16
N GLU A 272 -8.04 4.70 18.72
CA GLU A 272 -9.27 3.93 18.92
C GLU A 272 -10.01 3.60 17.61
N SER A 273 -9.72 4.32 16.52
CA SER A 273 -10.31 4.04 15.19
C SER A 273 -9.85 2.69 14.61
N PHE A 274 -8.73 2.17 15.11
CA PHE A 274 -8.15 0.90 14.65
C PHE A 274 -8.66 -0.32 15.44
N ASN A 275 -9.33 -0.11 16.58
CA ASN A 275 -9.86 -1.20 17.37
C ASN A 275 -11.26 -1.60 16.89
N ARG A 276 -11.34 -2.76 16.22
CA ARG A 276 -12.56 -3.34 15.62
C ARG A 276 -13.69 -3.64 16.62
N HIS A 277 -13.40 -3.65 17.93
CA HIS A 277 -14.39 -3.83 18.98
C HIS A 277 -14.95 -2.51 19.51
N THR A 278 -14.36 -1.37 19.14
CA THR A 278 -14.79 -0.06 19.61
C THR A 278 -15.97 0.41 18.79
N GLN A 279 -17.17 0.28 19.37
CA GLN A 279 -18.35 0.92 18.84
C GLN A 279 -18.24 2.42 19.08
N VAL A 280 -17.96 3.20 18.04
CA VAL A 280 -17.92 4.66 18.15
C VAL A 280 -19.35 5.18 18.20
N THR A 281 -19.69 5.71 19.37
CA THR A 281 -20.96 6.41 19.61
C THR A 281 -20.92 7.80 19.00
N TYR A 282 -22.10 8.40 18.87
CA TYR A 282 -22.27 9.76 18.37
C TYR A 282 -21.34 10.77 19.07
N GLN A 283 -21.28 10.79 20.40
CA GLN A 283 -20.43 11.71 21.16
C GLN A 283 -18.93 11.45 21.00
N HIS A 284 -18.54 10.21 20.67
CA HIS A 284 -17.14 9.83 20.46
C HIS A 284 -16.64 10.18 19.07
N SER A 285 -17.54 10.38 18.09
CA SER A 285 -17.18 10.69 16.70
C SER A 285 -16.36 11.99 16.58
N TYR A 286 -16.77 13.05 17.29
CA TYR A 286 -16.06 14.33 17.31
C TYR A 286 -14.66 14.24 17.90
N ARG A 287 -14.44 13.31 18.85
CA ARG A 287 -13.12 13.11 19.48
C ARG A 287 -12.09 12.58 18.49
N LEU A 288 -12.53 11.92 17.41
CA LEU A 288 -11.65 11.48 16.32
C LEU A 288 -11.11 12.68 15.54
N ASP A 289 -11.99 13.63 15.18
CA ASP A 289 -11.58 14.86 14.51
C ASP A 289 -10.64 15.71 15.39
N ILE A 290 -10.88 15.75 16.71
CA ILE A 290 -9.99 16.44 17.65
C ILE A 290 -8.59 15.84 17.65
N TYR A 291 -8.46 14.51 17.57
CA TYR A 291 -7.15 13.87 17.46
C TYR A 291 -6.42 14.31 16.19
N SER A 292 -7.11 14.24 15.04
CA SER A 292 -6.55 14.69 13.75
C SER A 292 -6.14 16.16 13.79
N LEU A 293 -6.95 17.03 14.40
CA LEU A 293 -6.61 18.43 14.64
C LEU A 293 -5.32 18.58 15.44
N GLY A 294 -5.15 17.79 16.51
CA GLY A 294 -3.94 17.82 17.33
C GLY A 294 -2.68 17.46 16.55
N VAL A 295 -2.76 16.45 15.68
CA VAL A 295 -1.65 16.09 14.77
C VAL A 295 -1.33 17.24 13.81
N ILE A 296 -2.34 17.85 13.19
CA ILE A 296 -2.16 18.99 12.28
C ILE A 296 -1.52 20.18 12.98
N ILE A 297 -1.95 20.50 14.20
CA ILE A 297 -1.36 21.59 15.00
C ILE A 297 0.12 21.30 15.23
N MET A 298 0.47 20.09 15.68
CA MET A 298 1.87 19.74 15.89
C MET A 298 2.69 19.83 14.60
N GLU A 299 2.16 19.35 13.48
CA GLU A 299 2.83 19.41 12.18
C GLU A 299 3.09 20.86 11.71
N ILE A 300 2.13 21.78 11.91
CA ILE A 300 2.34 23.22 11.65
C ILE A 300 3.47 23.78 12.53
N LEU A 301 3.54 23.36 13.79
CA LEU A 301 4.54 23.85 14.74
C LEU A 301 5.93 23.28 14.47
N THR A 302 6.07 22.05 14.01
CA THR A 302 7.38 21.38 14.01
C THR A 302 7.90 21.03 12.63
N LYS A 303 7.09 21.11 11.56
CA LYS A 303 7.38 20.61 10.20
C LYS A 303 7.69 19.09 10.13
N GLU A 304 7.83 18.42 11.27
CA GLU A 304 7.98 16.97 11.46
C GLU A 304 6.93 16.45 12.48
N GLN A 305 6.80 15.13 12.65
CA GLN A 305 5.86 14.57 13.62
C GLN A 305 6.43 14.52 15.06
N TYR A 306 5.75 15.25 15.96
CA TYR A 306 5.76 15.13 17.43
C TYR A 306 7.06 15.56 18.17
N HIS A 307 6.99 16.67 18.93
CA HIS A 307 8.04 17.13 19.86
C HIS A 307 7.46 17.55 21.22
N ALA A 308 8.28 17.51 22.28
CA ALA A 308 7.90 18.06 23.59
C ALA A 308 7.67 19.59 23.52
N VAL A 309 6.71 20.13 24.28
CA VAL A 309 6.36 21.57 24.25
C VAL A 309 7.57 22.47 24.38
N ASP A 310 8.48 22.16 25.30
CA ASP A 310 9.66 23.00 25.55
C ASP A 310 10.62 22.99 24.34
N ASN A 311 10.77 21.86 23.65
CA ASN A 311 11.57 21.76 22.42
C ASN A 311 10.92 22.52 21.26
N VAL A 312 9.59 22.52 21.17
CA VAL A 312 8.86 23.33 20.18
C VAL A 312 9.10 24.81 20.44
N VAL A 313 8.93 25.25 21.69
CA VAL A 313 9.13 26.65 22.09
C VAL A 313 10.58 27.08 21.88
N GLU A 314 11.56 26.24 22.22
CA GLU A 314 12.98 26.50 22.01
C GLU A 314 13.36 26.55 20.52
N SER A 315 12.81 25.65 19.69
CA SER A 315 13.01 25.66 18.23
C SER A 315 12.46 26.94 17.59
N TRP A 316 11.24 27.36 17.97
CA TRP A 316 10.68 28.65 17.52
C TRP A 316 11.45 29.84 18.09
N SER A 317 11.99 29.74 19.30
CA SER A 317 12.88 30.78 19.88
C SER A 317 14.19 30.91 19.10
N ASN A 318 14.73 29.81 18.55
CA ASN A 318 16.00 29.78 17.81
C ASN A 318 15.83 30.13 16.32
N MET A 319 14.74 29.69 15.67
CA MET A 319 14.46 30.04 14.26
C MET A 319 14.14 31.52 14.06
N LEU A 320 13.72 32.21 15.12
CA LEU A 320 13.31 33.60 15.07
C LEU A 320 14.32 34.48 15.81
N GLU A 321 15.57 34.51 15.32
CA GLU A 321 16.58 35.45 15.81
C GLU A 321 16.13 36.92 15.57
N ASN A 322 16.00 37.66 16.67
CA ASN A 322 15.95 39.14 16.81
C ASN A 322 14.61 39.91 16.88
N SER A 323 13.40 39.31 16.91
CA SER A 323 12.20 40.16 17.14
C SER A 323 10.86 39.51 17.52
N LEU A 324 10.78 38.49 18.39
CA LEU A 324 9.48 38.15 19.01
C LEU A 324 9.31 38.86 20.35
N ARG A 325 8.09 39.35 20.59
CA ARG A 325 7.65 39.79 21.93
C ARG A 325 7.21 38.55 22.72
N ASP A 326 7.42 38.52 24.04
CA ASP A 326 7.09 37.38 24.93
C ASP A 326 5.69 36.76 24.68
N GLY A 327 4.73 37.56 24.21
CA GLY A 327 3.38 37.09 23.88
C GLY A 327 3.30 36.11 22.69
N GLU A 328 4.14 36.22 21.66
CA GLU A 328 4.10 35.29 20.51
C GLU A 328 4.63 33.91 20.90
N LEU A 329 5.65 33.84 21.76
CA LEU A 329 6.11 32.59 22.36
C LEU A 329 5.04 31.94 23.25
N GLU A 330 4.23 32.73 23.94
CA GLU A 330 3.10 32.19 24.71
C GLU A 330 2.01 31.63 23.79
N GLN A 331 1.72 32.25 22.65
CA GLN A 331 0.84 31.66 21.65
C GLN A 331 1.36 30.31 21.15
N VAL A 332 2.67 30.21 20.83
CA VAL A 332 3.31 28.93 20.44
C VAL A 332 3.12 27.88 21.53
N ARG A 333 3.36 28.25 22.79
CA ARG A 333 3.20 27.37 23.95
C ARG A 333 1.75 26.89 24.10
N VAL A 334 0.78 27.78 23.95
CA VAL A 334 -0.65 27.44 24.02
C VAL A 334 -1.03 26.47 22.89
N CYS A 335 -0.62 26.75 21.65
CA CYS A 335 -0.86 25.86 20.51
C CYS A 335 -0.24 24.47 20.71
N ALA A 336 1.01 24.39 21.19
CA ALA A 336 1.68 23.12 21.46
C ALA A 336 0.97 22.30 22.56
N LYS A 337 0.55 22.95 23.64
CA LYS A 337 -0.25 22.30 24.70
C LYS A 337 -1.57 21.77 24.15
N ILE A 338 -2.28 22.57 23.35
CA ILE A 338 -3.53 22.15 22.69
C ILE A 338 -3.27 20.93 21.80
N GLY A 339 -2.22 20.93 20.96
CA GLY A 339 -1.88 19.81 20.07
C GLY A 339 -1.66 18.50 20.83
N ILE A 340 -0.93 18.55 21.95
CA ILE A 340 -0.68 17.38 22.81
C ILE A 340 -1.95 16.89 23.50
N GLU A 341 -2.75 17.80 24.06
CA GLU A 341 -4.00 17.43 24.73
C GLU A 341 -5.02 16.84 23.74
N CYS A 342 -5.07 17.38 22.51
CA CYS A 342 -5.89 16.86 21.42
C CYS A 342 -5.48 15.45 21.00
N THR A 343 -4.19 15.11 21.07
CA THR A 343 -3.66 13.78 20.73
C THR A 343 -3.66 12.80 21.91
N ASN A 344 -4.37 13.10 23.01
CA ASN A 344 -4.48 12.19 24.15
C ASN A 344 -5.05 10.82 23.73
N LEU A 345 -4.42 9.74 24.19
CA LEU A 345 -4.85 8.37 23.88
C LEU A 345 -6.24 8.05 24.42
N ASN A 346 -6.65 8.68 25.53
CA ASN A 346 -8.01 8.57 26.04
C ASN A 346 -8.91 9.63 25.38
N PRO A 347 -9.91 9.24 24.56
CA PRO A 347 -10.76 10.20 23.84
C PRO A 347 -11.55 11.13 24.76
N ALA A 348 -11.89 10.66 25.97
CA ALA A 348 -12.62 11.45 26.97
C ALA A 348 -11.76 12.57 27.60
N LYS A 349 -10.43 12.48 27.52
CA LYS A 349 -9.50 13.50 28.02
C LYS A 349 -9.16 14.57 26.99
N ARG A 350 -9.52 14.37 25.73
CA ARG A 350 -9.30 15.38 24.68
C ARG A 350 -10.18 16.60 24.98
N PRO A 351 -9.75 17.83 24.69
CA PRO A 351 -10.60 19.01 24.81
C PRO A 351 -11.70 19.02 23.74
N ASP A 352 -12.82 19.67 24.01
CA ASP A 352 -13.80 19.99 22.98
C ASP A 352 -13.41 21.25 22.20
N THR A 353 -14.03 21.48 21.05
CA THR A 353 -13.69 22.60 20.17
C THR A 353 -13.91 23.98 20.80
N GLN A 354 -14.90 24.13 21.71
CA GLN A 354 -15.14 25.40 22.39
C GLN A 354 -14.00 25.72 23.37
N HIS A 355 -13.57 24.71 24.14
CA HIS A 355 -12.43 24.87 25.05
C HIS A 355 -11.15 25.26 24.30
N ILE A 356 -10.91 24.66 23.13
CA ILE A 356 -9.76 25.00 22.27
C ILE A 356 -9.84 26.46 21.81
N ILE A 357 -10.99 26.90 21.28
CA ILE A 357 -11.18 28.27 20.80
C ILE A 357 -10.94 29.29 21.92
N ASN A 358 -11.52 29.08 23.10
CA ASN A 358 -11.37 30.00 24.23
C ASN A 358 -9.90 30.21 24.59
N ARG A 359 -9.10 29.13 24.64
CA ARG A 359 -7.66 29.21 24.95
C ARG A 359 -6.87 29.94 23.89
N LEU A 360 -7.23 29.77 22.61
CA LEU A 360 -6.60 30.52 21.54
C LEU A 360 -6.98 32.00 21.64
N ASP A 361 -8.25 32.34 21.79
CA ASP A 361 -8.72 33.73 21.95
C ASP A 361 -8.07 34.42 23.16
N GLU A 362 -7.94 33.74 24.30
CA GLU A 362 -7.21 34.24 25.48
C GLU A 362 -5.74 34.58 25.15
N ALA A 363 -5.06 33.72 24.40
CA ALA A 363 -3.67 33.94 23.99
C ALA A 363 -3.54 35.12 22.99
N GLU A 364 -4.49 35.26 22.06
CA GLU A 364 -4.57 36.40 21.13
C GLU A 364 -4.88 37.72 21.88
N HIS A 365 -5.76 37.69 22.86
CA HIS A 365 -6.05 38.86 23.71
C HIS A 365 -4.84 39.29 24.54
N ALA A 366 -4.17 38.34 25.21
CA ALA A 366 -2.96 38.62 25.98
C ALA A 366 -1.85 39.24 25.12
N LEU A 367 -1.69 38.75 23.89
CA LEU A 367 -0.77 39.34 22.93
C LEU A 367 -1.19 40.78 22.59
N ASN A 368 -2.47 41.03 22.30
CA ASN A 368 -2.96 42.36 21.92
C ASN A 368 -2.85 43.39 23.07
N GLU A 369 -3.01 42.98 24.33
CA GLU A 369 -2.80 43.84 25.51
C GLU A 369 -1.33 44.27 25.65
N LEU A 370 -0.38 43.35 25.42
CA LEU A 370 1.05 43.65 25.40
C LEU A 370 1.43 44.68 24.31
N HIS A 371 0.67 44.74 23.21
CA HIS A 371 0.88 45.72 22.15
C HIS A 371 0.25 47.10 22.45
N GLN A 372 -0.77 47.16 23.30
CA GLN A 372 -1.48 48.40 23.66
C GLN A 372 -0.95 49.06 24.95
N GLY A 373 -0.12 48.36 25.72
CA GLY A 373 0.36 48.76 27.05
C GLY A 373 1.64 49.61 27.15
N MET A 374 1.99 50.44 26.16
CA MET A 374 3.09 51.43 26.32
C MET A 374 2.55 52.87 26.46
N PRO A 375 2.48 53.42 27.69
CA PRO A 375 2.51 54.86 27.90
C PRO A 375 3.97 55.37 27.74
N ASN A 376 4.12 56.46 26.99
CA ASN A 376 5.35 57.23 26.87
C ASN A 376 5.93 57.63 28.23
N SER A 377 7.14 57.20 28.59
CA SER A 377 8.25 58.07 29.05
C SER A 377 9.51 57.27 29.41
N PRO A 378 10.71 57.87 29.28
CA PRO A 378 12.01 57.17 29.38
C PRO A 378 12.64 57.34 30.77
N GLY A 379 13.49 56.38 31.19
CA GLY A 379 14.41 56.64 32.30
C GLY A 379 14.95 55.42 33.04
N ASP A 380 16.09 54.94 32.55
CA ASP A 380 17.34 54.75 33.32
C ASP A 380 17.58 53.52 34.22
N THR A 381 18.82 53.00 34.05
CA THR A 381 19.65 52.18 34.97
C THR A 381 19.15 50.78 35.39
N SER A 382 19.94 49.71 35.48
CA SER A 382 21.40 49.53 35.44
C SER A 382 21.73 48.03 35.37
N LEU A 383 22.84 47.75 34.69
CA LEU A 383 23.68 46.54 34.65
C LEU A 383 23.69 45.66 35.92
N LYS A 384 23.82 44.34 35.72
CA LYS A 384 25.01 43.60 36.16
C LYS A 384 25.15 42.23 35.49
N GLU A 385 26.32 42.07 34.87
CA GLU A 385 26.92 40.86 34.32
C GLU A 385 27.12 39.77 35.37
N ASN A 386 27.15 38.51 34.94
CA ASN A 386 28.37 37.72 35.10
C ASN A 386 28.41 36.50 34.17
N ASP A 387 29.52 36.45 33.44
CA ASP A 387 30.06 35.38 32.62
C ASP A 387 30.17 34.02 33.33
N SER A 388 29.97 32.96 32.56
CA SER A 388 31.07 32.01 32.29
C SER A 388 30.79 31.20 31.03
N ALA A 389 31.51 31.53 29.96
CA ALA A 389 31.56 30.77 28.73
C ALA A 389 32.28 29.43 28.91
N PHE A 390 31.76 28.37 28.29
CA PHE A 390 32.59 27.25 27.82
C PHE A 390 32.16 26.88 26.40
N ARG A 391 33.01 27.21 25.42
CA ARG A 391 32.91 26.73 24.04
C ARG A 391 33.45 25.30 23.97
N VAL A 392 32.68 24.38 23.38
CA VAL A 392 33.24 23.24 22.63
C VAL A 392 32.48 23.07 21.31
N THR A 393 33.30 22.81 20.31
CA THR A 393 33.16 22.69 18.85
C THR A 393 31.99 21.88 18.30
N GLY A 394 31.58 22.27 17.09
CA GLY A 394 30.45 21.71 16.37
C GLY A 394 30.60 20.28 15.85
N THR A 395 29.44 19.62 15.84
CA THR A 395 29.02 18.52 14.95
C THR A 395 27.49 18.60 14.84
N SER A 396 26.95 18.30 13.66
CA SER A 396 25.55 18.45 13.23
C SER A 396 24.47 18.15 14.30
N PRO A 397 23.38 18.94 14.39
CA PRO A 397 22.35 18.72 15.40
C PRO A 397 21.26 17.78 14.87
N CYS A 398 21.41 16.47 15.11
CA CYS A 398 20.28 15.53 15.12
C CYS A 398 20.32 14.56 16.32
N ASN A 399 21.17 14.83 17.34
CA ASN A 399 21.48 13.86 18.41
C ASN A 399 21.07 14.28 19.84
N SER A 400 20.42 15.41 20.10
CA SER A 400 20.27 15.92 21.47
C SER A 400 18.98 15.52 22.24
N ILE A 401 18.10 14.65 21.72
CA ILE A 401 16.88 14.25 22.45
C ILE A 401 17.16 13.25 23.59
N TRP A 402 18.30 12.57 23.57
CA TRP A 402 18.44 11.28 24.26
C TRP A 402 19.30 11.27 25.53
N GLU A 403 19.78 12.42 26.02
CA GLU A 403 20.80 12.44 27.10
C GLU A 403 20.29 12.81 28.51
N ASN A 404 18.97 13.05 28.72
CA ASN A 404 18.44 13.36 30.06
C ASN A 404 17.65 12.21 30.70
N THR A 405 17.95 11.91 31.97
CA THR A 405 17.31 10.85 32.79
C THR A 405 15.79 10.98 32.91
N THR A 406 15.24 12.20 32.84
CA THR A 406 13.79 12.46 32.80
C THR A 406 13.10 12.08 31.48
N ASN A 407 13.84 11.92 30.38
CA ASN A 407 13.30 11.42 29.10
C ASN A 407 13.26 9.89 29.05
N LEU A 408 14.19 9.21 29.73
CA LEU A 408 14.21 7.75 29.84
C LEU A 408 12.94 7.23 30.53
N ASP A 409 12.54 7.82 31.67
CA ASP A 409 11.30 7.43 32.37
C ASP A 409 10.04 7.60 31.48
N LYS A 410 9.99 8.66 30.67
CA LYS A 410 8.89 8.89 29.71
C LYS A 410 8.89 7.89 28.56
N LEU A 411 10.06 7.50 28.05
CA LEU A 411 10.21 6.47 27.02
C LEU A 411 9.79 5.10 27.56
N TYR A 412 10.14 4.80 28.81
CA TYR A 412 9.69 3.64 29.55
C TYR A 412 8.16 3.56 29.64
N GLU A 413 7.50 4.64 30.06
CA GLU A 413 6.03 4.73 30.07
C GLU A 413 5.43 4.52 28.67
N THR A 414 6.10 5.01 27.62
CA THR A 414 5.62 4.85 26.23
C THR A 414 5.65 3.39 25.77
N ILE A 415 6.68 2.62 26.15
CA ILE A 415 6.73 1.16 25.90
C ILE A 415 5.65 0.43 26.71
N HIS A 416 5.40 0.87 27.95
CA HIS A 416 4.33 0.31 28.79
C HIS A 416 2.93 0.60 28.24
N CYS A 417 2.75 1.66 27.46
CA CYS A 417 1.51 1.99 26.77
C CYS A 417 1.28 1.22 25.46
N LEU A 418 2.25 0.43 24.97
CA LEU A 418 2.03 -0.42 23.80
C LEU A 418 1.00 -1.50 24.10
N ASN A 419 0.27 -1.92 23.06
CA ASN A 419 -0.51 -3.14 23.13
C ASN A 419 0.40 -4.29 23.63
N PRO A 420 -0.03 -5.13 24.60
CA PRO A 420 0.83 -6.16 25.18
C PRO A 420 1.44 -7.14 24.16
N ASP A 421 0.77 -7.37 23.02
CA ASP A 421 1.28 -8.20 21.94
C ASP A 421 2.36 -7.47 21.12
N ILE A 422 2.15 -6.19 20.79
CA ILE A 422 3.15 -5.33 20.11
C ILE A 422 4.38 -5.11 21.01
N ARG A 423 4.15 -4.90 22.32
CA ARG A 423 5.21 -4.76 23.32
C ARG A 423 6.12 -5.99 23.32
N ARG A 424 5.56 -7.20 23.34
CA ARG A 424 6.33 -8.45 23.26
C ARG A 424 7.14 -8.55 21.98
N CYS A 425 6.55 -8.17 20.84
CA CYS A 425 7.27 -8.11 19.56
C CYS A 425 8.48 -7.17 19.62
N PHE A 426 8.31 -6.01 20.25
CA PHE A 426 9.38 -5.01 20.39
C PHE A 426 10.46 -5.46 21.39
N GLU A 427 10.08 -5.98 22.56
CA GLU A 427 11.00 -6.55 23.55
C GLU A 427 11.85 -7.68 22.94
N PHE A 428 11.24 -8.53 22.10
CA PHE A 428 11.95 -9.59 21.39
C PHE A 428 13.05 -9.06 20.46
N CYS A 429 12.88 -7.87 19.89
CA CYS A 429 13.91 -7.30 19.02
C CYS A 429 15.23 -6.96 19.76
N SER A 430 15.24 -6.96 21.10
CA SER A 430 16.45 -6.79 21.91
C SER A 430 17.53 -7.87 21.68
N ILE A 431 17.14 -9.05 21.19
CA ILE A 431 18.09 -10.13 20.90
C ILE A 431 19.00 -9.79 19.72
N PHE A 432 18.60 -8.89 18.83
CA PHE A 432 19.42 -8.55 17.68
C PHE A 432 20.56 -7.59 18.09
N PRO A 433 21.78 -7.75 17.54
CA PRO A 433 22.87 -6.83 17.81
C PRO A 433 22.55 -5.41 17.38
N ARG A 434 23.18 -4.43 18.03
CA ARG A 434 23.01 -3.01 17.69
C ARG A 434 23.38 -2.72 16.24
N GLY A 435 22.61 -1.85 15.60
CA GLY A 435 22.78 -1.50 14.18
C GLY A 435 22.42 -2.62 13.19
N SER A 436 21.85 -3.74 13.64
CA SER A 436 21.38 -4.80 12.75
C SER A 436 20.26 -4.30 11.84
N LYS A 437 20.35 -4.64 10.55
CA LYS A 437 19.24 -4.44 9.61
C LYS A 437 18.23 -5.57 9.77
N LEU A 438 17.07 -5.23 10.30
CA LEU A 438 15.95 -6.15 10.54
C LEU A 438 15.04 -6.15 9.31
N ARG A 439 14.99 -7.27 8.59
CA ARG A 439 14.09 -7.43 7.44
C ARG A 439 12.66 -7.65 7.90
N ARG A 440 11.70 -6.98 7.25
CA ARG A 440 10.26 -7.07 7.56
C ARG A 440 9.77 -8.52 7.62
N ASP A 441 10.01 -9.28 6.55
CA ASP A 441 9.48 -10.64 6.41
C ASP A 441 10.05 -11.58 7.49
N GLU A 442 11.32 -11.39 7.86
CA GLU A 442 11.96 -12.18 8.90
C GLU A 442 11.36 -11.92 10.29
N LEU A 443 11.12 -10.64 10.63
CA LEU A 443 10.44 -10.28 11.88
C LEU A 443 9.02 -10.84 11.94
N VAL A 444 8.26 -10.74 10.83
CA VAL A 444 6.91 -11.29 10.74
C VAL A 444 6.91 -12.80 11.03
N CYS A 445 7.79 -13.56 10.37
CA CYS A 445 7.89 -15.01 10.58
C CYS A 445 8.30 -15.37 12.02
N LEU A 446 9.24 -14.64 12.61
CA LEU A 446 9.69 -14.86 13.99
C LEU A 446 8.59 -14.58 15.01
N TRP A 447 7.87 -13.47 14.87
CA TRP A 447 6.78 -13.12 15.80
C TRP A 447 5.59 -14.07 15.71
N ILE A 448 5.29 -14.59 14.51
CA ILE A 448 4.27 -15.64 14.33
C ILE A 448 4.73 -16.94 15.00
N ALA A 449 5.99 -17.35 14.78
CA ALA A 449 6.55 -18.58 15.35
C ALA A 449 6.62 -18.55 16.89
N GLU A 450 6.85 -17.38 17.48
CA GLU A 450 6.81 -17.19 18.93
C GLU A 450 5.40 -17.01 19.51
N GLU A 451 4.36 -16.95 18.66
CA GLU A 451 2.95 -16.68 19.03
C GLU A 451 2.71 -15.30 19.65
N PHE A 452 3.48 -14.28 19.24
CA PHE A 452 3.21 -12.91 19.66
C PHE A 452 2.03 -12.32 18.90
N VAL A 453 1.76 -12.83 17.71
CA VAL A 453 0.63 -12.41 16.85
C VAL A 453 -0.61 -13.22 17.20
N LYS A 454 -1.71 -12.53 17.51
CA LYS A 454 -3.00 -13.15 17.85
C LYS A 454 -4.07 -12.74 16.86
N THR A 455 -4.81 -13.72 16.36
CA THR A 455 -6.00 -13.50 15.51
C THR A 455 -7.24 -13.41 16.38
N SER A 456 -8.11 -12.43 16.13
CA SER A 456 -9.40 -12.29 16.83
C SER A 456 -10.50 -13.15 16.22
N CYS A 457 -10.35 -13.55 14.95
CA CYS A 457 -11.22 -14.51 14.27
C CYS A 457 -10.47 -15.33 13.20
N ALA A 458 -11.07 -16.44 12.77
CA ALA A 458 -10.42 -17.41 11.88
C ALA A 458 -10.15 -16.89 10.45
N THR A 459 -10.74 -15.75 10.06
CA THR A 459 -10.56 -15.13 8.73
C THR A 459 -9.42 -14.11 8.70
N GLU A 460 -8.87 -13.74 9.86
CA GLU A 460 -7.72 -12.85 9.93
C GLU A 460 -6.43 -13.57 9.58
N ASP A 461 -5.58 -12.88 8.83
CA ASP A 461 -4.30 -13.38 8.37
C ASP A 461 -3.20 -12.84 9.29
N MET A 462 -2.43 -13.75 9.92
CA MET A 462 -1.42 -13.34 10.90
C MET A 462 -0.30 -12.50 10.28
N GLU A 463 0.06 -12.72 9.01
CA GLU A 463 1.08 -11.91 8.33
C GLU A 463 0.61 -10.47 8.19
N ASP A 464 -0.66 -10.27 7.83
CA ASP A 464 -1.24 -8.93 7.70
C ASP A 464 -1.29 -8.22 9.08
N ILE A 465 -1.59 -8.94 10.18
CA ILE A 465 -1.55 -8.40 11.55
C ILE A 465 -0.12 -8.07 11.99
N ALA A 466 0.83 -8.97 11.74
CA ALA A 466 2.23 -8.77 12.10
C ALA A 466 2.85 -7.57 11.36
N GLN A 467 2.52 -7.42 10.07
CA GLN A 467 2.91 -6.23 9.30
C GLN A 467 2.31 -4.95 9.90
N TRP A 468 1.07 -5.00 10.38
CA TRP A 468 0.46 -3.89 11.11
C TRP A 468 1.20 -3.59 12.43
N TYR A 469 1.64 -4.60 13.19
CA TYR A 469 2.47 -4.39 14.39
C TYR A 469 3.79 -3.67 14.05
N ILE A 470 4.45 -4.04 12.95
CA ILE A 470 5.66 -3.34 12.47
C ILE A 470 5.33 -1.87 12.17
N GLN A 471 4.22 -1.59 11.47
CA GLN A 471 3.80 -0.23 11.14
C GLN A 471 3.54 0.62 12.40
N GLU A 472 2.95 0.05 13.45
CA GLU A 472 2.76 0.72 14.74
C GLU A 472 4.10 1.05 15.45
N LEU A 473 5.10 0.16 15.34
CA LEU A 473 6.42 0.43 15.89
C LEU A 473 7.17 1.49 15.08
N VAL A 474 7.00 1.50 13.75
CA VAL A 474 7.58 2.52 12.87
C VAL A 474 6.95 3.88 13.09
N SER A 475 5.62 3.97 13.21
CA SER A 475 4.91 5.24 13.43
C SER A 475 5.28 5.91 14.76
N ARG A 476 5.73 5.13 15.73
CA ARG A 476 6.22 5.60 17.04
C ARG A 476 7.74 5.76 17.09
N SER A 477 8.43 5.65 15.96
CA SER A 477 9.90 5.72 15.85
C SER A 477 10.66 4.68 16.67
N PHE A 478 10.01 3.59 17.08
CA PHE A 478 10.66 2.45 17.75
C PHE A 478 11.45 1.58 16.76
N LEU A 479 11.01 1.55 15.50
CA LEU A 479 11.74 1.01 14.36
C LEU A 479 11.97 2.12 13.33
N GLN A 480 13.20 2.29 12.88
CA GLN A 480 13.58 3.30 11.90
C GLN A 480 13.82 2.64 10.54
N PRO A 481 13.17 3.08 9.45
CA PRO A 481 13.45 2.57 8.11
C PRO A 481 14.91 2.84 7.72
N SER A 482 15.65 1.81 7.32
CA SER A 482 17.05 1.99 6.89
C SER A 482 17.10 2.35 5.39
N GLY A 483 17.38 3.61 5.05
CA GLY A 483 17.22 4.13 3.69
C GLY A 483 18.32 3.77 2.68
N THR A 484 17.91 3.23 1.53
CA THR A 484 18.25 3.68 0.15
C THR A 484 17.02 3.40 -0.74
N SER A 485 16.90 4.04 -1.91
CA SER A 485 15.73 4.04 -2.81
C SER A 485 15.23 2.68 -3.33
N TYR A 486 15.85 1.56 -2.94
CA TYR A 486 15.52 0.20 -3.38
C TYR A 486 15.22 -0.79 -2.23
N ASP A 487 15.41 -0.39 -0.96
CA ASP A 487 15.36 -1.30 0.20
C ASP A 487 14.39 -0.77 1.28
N THR A 488 13.11 -0.62 0.91
CA THR A 488 12.04 -0.15 1.82
C THR A 488 11.66 -1.18 2.89
N ASP A 489 12.34 -2.31 2.96
CA ASP A 489 11.92 -3.50 3.70
C ASP A 489 12.79 -3.81 4.93
N CYS A 490 13.77 -2.95 5.21
CA CYS A 490 14.69 -3.09 6.34
C CYS A 490 14.49 -1.98 7.39
N PHE A 491 14.63 -2.35 8.66
CA PHE A 491 14.52 -1.46 9.81
C PHE A 491 15.74 -1.56 10.72
N THR A 492 16.03 -0.50 11.46
CA THR A 492 17.04 -0.45 12.54
C THR A 492 16.39 0.03 13.83
N ILE A 493 16.94 -0.39 14.97
CA ILE A 493 16.57 0.14 16.29
C ILE A 493 17.64 1.12 16.72
N HIS A 494 17.20 2.30 17.18
CA HIS A 494 18.11 3.32 17.69
C HIS A 494 18.83 2.85 18.95
N ASP A 495 20.10 3.21 19.15
CA ASP A 495 20.94 2.69 20.25
C ASP A 495 20.34 2.94 21.64
N VAL A 496 19.70 4.09 21.84
CA VAL A 496 19.03 4.44 23.11
C VAL A 496 17.80 3.55 23.36
N MET A 497 17.07 3.19 22.30
CA MET A 497 15.96 2.25 22.41
C MET A 497 16.49 0.85 22.73
N HIS A 498 17.66 0.49 22.20
CA HIS A 498 18.37 -0.72 22.61
C HIS A 498 18.75 -0.70 24.10
N ASP A 499 19.22 0.41 24.65
CA ASP A 499 19.53 0.54 26.08
C ASP A 499 18.30 0.29 26.96
N ILE A 500 17.15 0.81 26.56
CA ILE A 500 15.88 0.60 27.27
C ILE A 500 15.46 -0.87 27.14
N LEU A 501 15.53 -1.43 25.93
CA LEU A 501 15.23 -2.82 25.66
C LEU A 501 16.08 -3.78 26.50
N ASP A 502 17.36 -3.47 26.69
CA ASP A 502 18.28 -4.26 27.53
C ASP A 502 17.84 -4.30 29.00
N GLN A 503 17.12 -3.28 29.46
CA GLN A 503 16.61 -3.20 30.82
C GLN A 503 15.20 -3.82 30.97
N VAL A 504 14.34 -3.75 29.95
CA VAL A 504 12.98 -4.30 30.00
C VAL A 504 12.87 -5.75 29.54
N ALA A 505 13.71 -6.21 28.62
CA ALA A 505 13.61 -7.52 27.98
C ALA A 505 14.32 -8.62 28.80
N GLY A 506 13.88 -8.82 30.04
CA GLY A 506 14.57 -9.70 31.01
C GLY A 506 14.67 -11.19 30.64
N ASN A 507 14.00 -11.65 29.59
CA ASN A 507 14.06 -13.03 29.07
C ASN A 507 14.80 -13.16 27.73
N CYS A 508 15.32 -12.05 27.18
CA CYS A 508 16.03 -11.97 25.92
C CYS A 508 17.54 -11.78 26.19
N PHE A 509 18.38 -12.45 25.41
CA PHE A 509 19.83 -12.34 25.54
C PHE A 509 20.51 -12.42 24.17
N ARG A 510 21.64 -11.72 24.02
CA ARG A 510 22.45 -11.75 22.81
C ARG A 510 23.92 -11.92 23.12
N ILE A 511 24.60 -12.68 22.28
CA ILE A 511 26.05 -12.93 22.36
C ILE A 511 26.69 -12.29 21.13
N GLU A 512 27.34 -11.15 21.35
CA GLU A 512 28.13 -10.43 20.35
C GLU A 512 29.59 -10.87 20.45
N ASN A 513 29.99 -11.84 19.63
CA ASN A 513 31.37 -12.37 19.62
C ASN A 513 32.13 -11.82 18.42
N PRO A 514 32.76 -10.64 18.48
CA PRO A 514 33.42 -10.05 17.32
C PRO A 514 34.52 -10.97 16.77
N VAL A 515 34.62 -11.04 15.43
CA VAL A 515 35.54 -11.93 14.69
C VAL A 515 37.03 -11.59 14.91
N SER A 516 37.34 -10.56 15.70
CA SER A 516 38.68 -10.00 15.84
C SER A 516 39.52 -10.69 16.92
N HIS A 517 40.50 -11.46 16.43
CA HIS A 517 41.78 -11.83 17.04
C HIS A 517 41.79 -12.99 18.07
N ARG A 518 42.34 -14.13 17.61
CA ARG A 518 42.89 -15.26 18.37
C ARG A 518 41.96 -16.31 18.97
N GLY A 519 40.85 -16.68 18.34
CA GLY A 519 40.19 -17.97 18.65
C GLY A 519 39.82 -18.20 20.13
N GLN A 520 39.77 -17.15 20.95
CA GLN A 520 39.20 -17.19 22.29
C GLN A 520 37.69 -17.12 22.08
N GLY A 521 37.00 -18.21 22.45
CA GLY A 521 35.54 -18.26 22.46
C GLY A 521 34.98 -17.26 23.47
N TRP A 522 33.67 -17.13 23.50
CA TRP A 522 33.01 -16.30 24.51
C TRP A 522 33.17 -16.89 25.90
N GLU A 523 33.58 -16.05 26.87
CA GLU A 523 33.88 -16.46 28.25
C GLU A 523 32.82 -16.00 29.27
N GLY A 524 31.67 -15.48 28.82
CA GLY A 524 30.58 -15.07 29.70
C GLY A 524 29.68 -16.21 30.18
N ASP A 525 28.71 -15.89 31.03
CA ASP A 525 27.63 -16.79 31.46
C ASP A 525 26.28 -16.36 30.86
N VAL A 526 25.49 -17.31 30.34
CA VAL A 526 24.14 -17.02 29.84
C VAL A 526 23.14 -17.17 30.99
N PRO A 527 22.25 -16.19 31.23
CA PRO A 527 21.25 -16.30 32.29
C PRO A 527 20.38 -17.56 32.14
N ARG A 528 20.19 -18.31 33.23
CA ARG A 528 19.47 -19.60 33.22
C ARG A 528 18.01 -19.52 32.73
N HIS A 529 17.37 -18.36 32.90
CA HIS A 529 15.98 -18.12 32.51
C HIS A 529 15.82 -17.51 31.12
N THR A 530 16.90 -17.47 30.32
CA THR A 530 16.86 -16.98 28.93
C THR A 530 15.88 -17.80 28.11
N GLN A 531 14.93 -17.12 27.47
CA GLN A 531 13.94 -17.72 26.56
C GLN A 531 14.31 -17.47 25.10
N HIS A 532 14.91 -16.32 24.80
CA HIS A 532 15.26 -15.92 23.44
C HIS A 532 16.75 -15.60 23.38
N LEU A 533 17.50 -16.36 22.58
CA LEU A 533 18.95 -16.22 22.46
C LEU A 533 19.37 -16.00 21.01
N PHE A 534 20.15 -14.95 20.80
CA PHE A 534 20.87 -14.71 19.55
C PHE A 534 22.37 -14.86 19.75
N ILE A 535 23.04 -15.54 18.82
CA ILE A 535 24.49 -15.72 18.80
C ILE A 535 25.01 -15.18 17.47
N GLN A 536 25.82 -14.12 17.53
CA GLN A 536 26.33 -13.47 16.33
C GLN A 536 27.24 -14.38 15.51
N ASN A 537 28.15 -15.11 16.17
CA ASN A 537 29.11 -16.00 15.52
C ASN A 537 29.04 -17.42 16.08
N TYR A 538 29.00 -18.41 15.19
CA TYR A 538 28.92 -19.83 15.53
C TYR A 538 30.12 -20.30 16.36
N ASP A 539 29.81 -20.94 17.48
CA ASP A 539 30.77 -21.61 18.36
C ASP A 539 30.15 -22.92 18.85
N GLY A 540 30.54 -24.04 18.23
CA GLY A 540 30.03 -25.37 18.55
C GLY A 540 30.27 -25.74 20.01
N LYS A 541 31.43 -25.37 20.58
CA LYS A 541 31.80 -25.67 21.97
C LYS A 541 30.88 -24.92 22.94
N LEU A 542 30.69 -23.62 22.72
CA LEU A 542 29.75 -22.80 23.50
C LEU A 542 28.34 -23.41 23.49
N ILE A 543 27.87 -23.84 22.31
CA ILE A 543 26.56 -24.45 22.16
C ILE A 543 26.47 -25.75 22.99
N THR A 544 27.43 -26.65 22.81
CA THR A 544 27.41 -27.98 23.46
C THR A 544 27.74 -27.97 24.94
N GLU A 545 28.45 -26.96 25.45
CA GLU A 545 28.82 -26.90 26.88
C GLU A 545 27.86 -26.02 27.69
N SER A 546 27.39 -24.90 27.12
CA SER A 546 26.62 -23.90 27.86
C SER A 546 25.16 -23.81 27.42
N ILE A 547 24.89 -23.75 26.10
CA ILE A 547 23.55 -23.42 25.60
C ILE A 547 22.56 -24.59 25.73
N ILE A 548 23.01 -25.84 25.52
CA ILE A 548 22.15 -27.03 25.68
C ILE A 548 21.68 -27.29 27.12
N GLY A 549 22.18 -26.52 28.10
CA GLY A 549 21.73 -26.52 29.49
C GLY A 549 20.53 -25.61 29.77
N LEU A 550 20.11 -24.77 28.83
CA LEU A 550 19.05 -23.77 29.03
C LEU A 550 17.64 -24.39 28.89
N GLU A 551 17.05 -24.80 30.01
CA GLU A 551 15.76 -25.54 30.06
C GLU A 551 14.53 -24.75 29.59
N TYR A 552 14.64 -23.42 29.51
CA TYR A 552 13.55 -22.50 29.15
C TYR A 552 13.69 -21.92 27.74
N LEU A 553 14.76 -22.29 27.01
CA LEU A 553 15.04 -21.71 25.70
C LEU A 553 13.97 -22.07 24.68
N ARG A 554 13.42 -21.04 24.02
CA ARG A 554 12.39 -21.11 22.97
C ARG A 554 12.93 -20.67 21.62
N THR A 555 13.82 -19.69 21.60
CA THR A 555 14.45 -19.20 20.37
C THR A 555 15.96 -19.37 20.46
N LEU A 556 16.55 -20.00 19.44
CA LEU A 556 17.99 -19.99 19.21
C LEU A 556 18.26 -19.53 17.77
N ILE A 557 18.87 -18.36 17.64
CA ILE A 557 19.31 -17.79 16.35
C ILE A 557 20.83 -17.73 16.34
N VAL A 558 21.48 -18.31 15.34
CA VAL A 558 22.93 -18.25 15.15
C VAL A 558 23.21 -17.65 13.77
N TYR A 559 23.82 -16.48 13.71
CA TYR A 559 23.81 -15.67 12.48
C TYR A 559 25.00 -15.88 11.54
N VAL A 560 26.23 -15.91 12.04
CA VAL A 560 27.44 -16.05 11.21
C VAL A 560 28.20 -17.32 11.56
N VAL A 561 28.22 -18.26 10.63
CA VAL A 561 29.24 -19.30 10.60
C VAL A 561 30.48 -18.76 9.89
N GLY A 562 31.64 -18.75 10.57
CA GLY A 562 32.90 -18.30 9.97
C GLY A 562 33.23 -19.09 8.70
N LYS A 563 33.86 -18.42 7.71
CA LYS A 563 34.04 -18.93 6.33
C LYS A 563 34.54 -20.38 6.22
N ASP A 564 35.32 -20.86 7.18
CA ASP A 564 35.98 -22.18 7.16
C ASP A 564 35.50 -23.15 8.26
N LYS A 565 34.48 -22.80 9.06
CA LYS A 565 33.95 -23.68 10.11
C LYS A 565 32.66 -24.35 9.64
N PRO A 566 32.65 -25.64 9.27
CA PRO A 566 31.38 -26.35 9.05
C PRO A 566 30.61 -26.44 10.37
N ILE A 567 29.28 -26.35 10.32
CA ILE A 567 28.47 -26.74 11.47
C ILE A 567 28.54 -28.25 11.59
N GLU A 568 29.01 -28.75 12.73
CA GLU A 568 29.07 -30.18 12.98
C GLU A 568 27.65 -30.75 13.13
N GLU A 569 27.33 -31.82 12.40
CA GLU A 569 26.03 -32.50 12.53
C GLU A 569 25.77 -32.93 13.98
N GLU A 570 26.82 -33.26 14.73
CA GLU A 570 26.77 -33.60 16.16
C GLU A 570 26.26 -32.45 17.05
N VAL A 571 26.55 -31.20 16.69
CA VAL A 571 26.07 -30.02 17.43
C VAL A 571 24.57 -29.85 17.21
N ILE A 572 24.10 -30.04 15.98
CA ILE A 572 22.66 -29.98 15.66
C ILE A 572 21.91 -31.14 16.32
N GLU A 573 22.47 -32.35 16.25
CA GLU A 573 21.96 -33.54 16.96
C GLU A 573 21.82 -33.25 18.46
N SER A 574 22.82 -32.58 19.05
CA SER A 574 22.83 -32.17 20.46
C SER A 574 21.74 -31.15 20.77
N ILE A 575 21.59 -30.09 19.96
CA ILE A 575 20.51 -29.10 20.09
C ILE A 575 19.14 -29.80 20.04
N CYS A 576 18.90 -30.63 19.03
CA CYS A 576 17.61 -31.30 18.82
C CYS A 576 17.23 -32.22 19.98
N LYS A 577 18.19 -32.93 20.59
CA LYS A 577 17.95 -33.82 21.73
C LYS A 577 17.77 -33.08 23.06
N ARG A 578 18.49 -31.98 23.26
CA ARG A 578 18.63 -31.32 24.57
C ARG A 578 17.72 -30.13 24.76
N LEU A 579 17.24 -29.52 23.68
CA LEU A 579 16.39 -28.32 23.71
C LEU A 579 15.00 -28.58 23.11
N PRO A 580 14.21 -29.53 23.65
CA PRO A 580 12.94 -29.97 23.05
C PRO A 580 11.83 -28.90 23.05
N LYS A 581 11.99 -27.82 23.83
CA LYS A 581 11.02 -26.72 23.94
C LYS A 581 11.22 -25.60 22.91
N LEU A 582 12.21 -25.72 22.02
CA LEU A 582 12.46 -24.73 20.97
C LEU A 582 11.23 -24.56 20.08
N ARG A 583 10.87 -23.30 19.84
CA ARG A 583 9.90 -22.82 18.84
C ARG A 583 10.60 -22.29 17.60
N VAL A 584 11.75 -21.65 17.77
CA VAL A 584 12.58 -21.12 16.68
C VAL A 584 13.98 -21.69 16.79
N LEU A 585 14.44 -22.32 15.71
CA LEU A 585 15.83 -22.69 15.50
C LEU A 585 16.26 -22.14 14.15
N ALA A 586 17.11 -21.11 14.15
CA ALA A 586 17.59 -20.47 12.94
C ALA A 586 19.12 -20.44 12.92
N ILE A 587 19.74 -20.99 11.89
CA ILE A 587 21.19 -20.95 11.71
C ILE A 587 21.52 -20.41 10.31
N ALA A 588 22.32 -19.35 10.25
CA ALA A 588 22.68 -18.67 9.00
C ALA A 588 24.20 -18.67 8.77
N PHE A 589 24.60 -18.65 7.49
CA PHE A 589 25.99 -18.65 7.04
C PHE A 589 26.31 -17.30 6.39
N SER A 590 27.45 -16.68 6.74
CA SER A 590 27.83 -15.38 6.15
C SER A 590 28.35 -15.52 4.72
N GLN A 591 27.76 -14.76 3.81
CA GLN A 591 28.24 -14.61 2.43
C GLN A 591 29.30 -13.49 2.37
N LYS A 592 30.58 -13.87 2.21
CA LYS A 592 31.58 -13.02 1.52
C LYS A 592 32.43 -13.91 0.62
N HIS A 593 32.13 -13.89 -0.68
CA HIS A 593 32.94 -14.39 -1.81
C HIS A 593 33.75 -15.65 -1.54
N ASP A 594 33.23 -16.80 -1.99
CA ASP A 594 34.11 -17.85 -2.50
C ASP A 594 33.59 -18.35 -3.86
N PRO A 595 34.33 -18.11 -4.96
CA PRO A 595 34.00 -18.62 -6.28
C PRO A 595 34.38 -20.11 -6.47
N ILE A 596 34.83 -20.82 -5.43
CA ILE A 596 35.24 -22.22 -5.54
C ILE A 596 34.12 -23.17 -5.09
N LYS A 597 33.58 -23.87 -6.09
CA LYS A 597 32.59 -24.95 -6.04
C LYS A 597 32.96 -26.05 -5.04
N HIS A 598 32.40 -26.02 -3.83
CA HIS A 598 32.13 -27.24 -3.09
C HIS A 598 30.61 -27.37 -2.89
N ARG A 599 29.98 -28.30 -3.62
CA ARG A 599 28.60 -28.73 -3.38
C ARG A 599 28.52 -29.35 -1.99
N THR A 600 28.27 -28.55 -0.96
CA THR A 600 28.06 -29.06 0.39
C THR A 600 26.69 -29.72 0.44
N LYS A 601 26.67 -31.06 0.54
CA LYS A 601 25.46 -31.79 0.90
C LYS A 601 25.33 -31.70 2.42
N PHE A 602 24.22 -31.17 2.90
CA PHE A 602 23.92 -31.07 4.32
C PHE A 602 22.73 -31.98 4.63
N SER A 603 22.87 -32.83 5.65
CA SER A 603 21.82 -33.76 6.06
C SER A 603 21.36 -33.42 7.47
N PHE A 604 20.05 -33.26 7.64
CA PHE A 604 19.49 -33.02 8.96
C PHE A 604 19.37 -34.33 9.75
N PRO A 605 19.69 -34.31 11.06
CA PRO A 605 19.55 -35.50 11.88
C PRO A 605 18.08 -35.89 12.13
N GLU A 606 17.81 -37.19 12.29
CA GLU A 606 16.49 -37.72 12.64
C GLU A 606 15.97 -37.21 14.01
N SER A 607 16.87 -36.69 14.85
CA SER A 607 16.52 -36.08 16.13
C SER A 607 15.70 -34.78 15.97
N VAL A 608 15.68 -34.15 14.80
CA VAL A 608 14.87 -32.93 14.56
C VAL A 608 13.39 -33.13 14.88
N GLY A 609 12.85 -34.34 14.64
CA GLY A 609 11.46 -34.67 14.96
C GLY A 609 11.14 -34.71 16.46
N GLN A 610 12.14 -34.57 17.34
CA GLN A 610 11.96 -34.44 18.79
C GLN A 610 11.54 -33.03 19.22
N LEU A 611 11.79 -32.02 18.38
CA LEU A 611 11.45 -30.62 18.63
C LEU A 611 9.95 -30.34 18.41
N LYS A 612 9.07 -30.99 19.18
CA LYS A 612 7.61 -30.99 18.93
C LYS A 612 6.95 -29.61 18.96
N TYR A 613 7.59 -28.62 19.60
CA TYR A 613 7.09 -27.24 19.67
C TYR A 613 7.65 -26.33 18.57
N LEU A 614 8.52 -26.86 17.70
CA LEU A 614 9.20 -26.08 16.67
C LEU A 614 8.18 -25.56 15.65
N ARG A 615 8.27 -24.25 15.40
CA ARG A 615 7.43 -23.50 14.46
C ARG A 615 8.24 -22.85 13.35
N TYR A 616 9.51 -22.57 13.60
CA TYR A 616 10.44 -22.02 12.63
C TYR A 616 11.72 -22.84 12.64
N LEU A 617 12.05 -23.44 11.49
CA LEU A 617 13.37 -24.01 11.22
C LEU A 617 14.05 -23.23 10.09
N ALA A 618 15.19 -22.61 10.39
CA ALA A 618 16.04 -21.91 9.42
C ALA A 618 17.42 -22.55 9.33
N PHE A 619 17.89 -22.80 8.11
CA PHE A 619 19.27 -23.22 7.83
C PHE A 619 19.73 -22.65 6.49
N ARG A 620 20.18 -21.40 6.51
CA ARG A 620 20.42 -20.58 5.30
C ARG A 620 21.77 -20.88 4.68
N THR A 621 21.81 -21.77 3.69
CA THR A 621 23.06 -22.18 3.00
C THR A 621 23.37 -21.31 1.77
N ASN A 622 24.57 -21.48 1.18
CA ASN A 622 24.97 -20.79 -0.06
C ASN A 622 24.25 -21.32 -1.32
N LYS A 623 24.37 -20.59 -2.45
CA LYS A 623 23.71 -20.82 -3.76
C LYS A 623 23.94 -22.18 -4.46
N SER A 624 24.45 -23.21 -3.77
CA SER A 624 24.63 -24.54 -4.37
C SER A 624 24.50 -25.72 -3.38
N GLY A 625 24.12 -25.47 -2.13
CA GLY A 625 23.99 -26.49 -1.09
C GLY A 625 22.78 -27.40 -1.32
N LYS A 626 23.00 -28.71 -1.26
CA LYS A 626 21.93 -29.72 -1.39
C LYS A 626 21.48 -30.15 0.00
N ILE A 627 20.23 -29.89 0.35
CA ILE A 627 19.70 -30.16 1.70
C ILE A 627 18.87 -31.45 1.66
N THR A 628 19.19 -32.37 2.58
CA THR A 628 18.44 -33.61 2.79
C THR A 628 17.70 -33.51 4.12
N LEU A 629 16.37 -33.49 4.08
CA LEU A 629 15.53 -33.48 5.27
C LEU A 629 15.16 -34.91 5.68
N PRO A 630 15.17 -35.24 6.98
CA PRO A 630 14.82 -36.55 7.49
C PRO A 630 13.31 -36.77 7.45
N SER A 631 12.90 -38.05 7.41
CA SER A 631 11.48 -38.44 7.40
C SER A 631 10.74 -38.02 8.68
N THR A 632 11.46 -37.91 9.80
CA THR A 632 10.93 -37.47 11.10
C THR A 632 10.47 -36.02 11.15
N LEU A 633 10.81 -35.18 10.15
CA LEU A 633 10.32 -33.81 10.06
C LEU A 633 8.78 -33.73 10.03
N ASN A 634 8.11 -34.74 9.46
CA ASN A 634 6.64 -34.84 9.41
C ASN A 634 5.97 -34.99 10.78
N LYS A 635 6.75 -35.28 11.83
CA LYS A 635 6.28 -35.29 13.23
C LYS A 635 6.06 -33.89 13.79
N LEU A 636 6.61 -32.85 13.16
CA LEU A 636 6.54 -31.46 13.62
C LEU A 636 5.22 -30.80 13.22
N LYS A 637 4.10 -31.20 13.85
CA LYS A 637 2.75 -30.75 13.45
C LYS A 637 2.51 -29.25 13.53
N HIS A 638 3.27 -28.53 14.35
CA HIS A 638 3.14 -27.08 14.55
C HIS A 638 4.14 -26.26 13.73
N ILE A 639 4.90 -26.90 12.82
CA ILE A 639 5.86 -26.19 11.98
C ILE A 639 5.13 -25.24 11.03
N GLN A 640 5.53 -23.98 11.03
CA GLN A 640 4.92 -22.92 10.22
C GLN A 640 5.89 -22.37 9.18
N HIS A 641 7.19 -22.40 9.46
CA HIS A 641 8.22 -21.80 8.61
C HIS A 641 9.39 -22.76 8.40
N LEU A 642 9.74 -22.99 7.14
CA LEU A 642 10.94 -23.68 6.70
C LEU A 642 11.75 -22.73 5.81
N ASP A 643 12.91 -22.28 6.30
CA ASP A 643 13.77 -21.33 5.60
C ASP A 643 15.15 -21.92 5.35
N PHE A 644 15.49 -22.14 4.09
CA PHE A 644 16.76 -22.70 3.68
C PHE A 644 17.60 -21.72 2.85
N GLY A 645 17.17 -20.46 2.76
CA GLY A 645 17.82 -19.42 1.97
C GLY A 645 18.02 -19.85 0.52
N ASP A 646 19.28 -19.84 0.06
CA ASP A 646 19.62 -20.22 -1.30
C ASP A 646 19.82 -21.75 -1.50
N GLY A 647 19.47 -22.57 -0.50
CA GLY A 647 19.61 -24.02 -0.57
C GLY A 647 18.60 -24.70 -1.51
N HIS A 648 18.99 -25.85 -2.07
CA HIS A 648 18.13 -26.68 -2.91
C HIS A 648 17.64 -27.93 -2.18
N ILE A 649 16.33 -28.13 -2.20
CA ILE A 649 15.68 -29.33 -1.66
C ILE A 649 15.31 -30.25 -2.83
N LEU A 650 15.71 -31.52 -2.71
CA LEU A 650 15.45 -32.53 -3.74
C LEU A 650 14.02 -33.05 -3.74
N GLU A 651 13.62 -33.66 -2.62
CA GLU A 651 12.36 -34.38 -2.55
C GLU A 651 11.97 -34.47 -1.09
N VAL A 652 10.80 -33.92 -0.77
CA VAL A 652 10.23 -33.99 0.57
C VAL A 652 8.72 -34.06 0.44
N ASN A 653 8.12 -34.93 1.24
CA ASN A 653 6.68 -35.04 1.37
C ASN A 653 6.23 -34.31 2.65
N PHE A 654 5.64 -33.13 2.49
CA PHE A 654 5.12 -32.31 3.59
C PHE A 654 3.61 -32.52 3.87
N VAL A 655 2.98 -33.57 3.33
CA VAL A 655 1.52 -33.84 3.44
C VAL A 655 0.96 -33.63 4.84
N GLU A 656 1.76 -33.94 5.84
CA GLU A 656 1.37 -33.99 7.24
C GLU A 656 1.52 -32.64 8.00
N LEU A 657 2.05 -31.60 7.34
CA LEU A 657 2.40 -30.31 7.94
C LEU A 657 1.36 -29.23 7.62
N VAL A 658 0.10 -29.46 7.99
CA VAL A 658 -1.04 -28.60 7.60
C VAL A 658 -0.96 -27.15 8.08
N ASP A 659 -0.19 -26.88 9.14
CA ASP A 659 0.06 -25.54 9.67
C ASP A 659 1.19 -24.79 8.94
N LEU A 660 1.84 -25.43 7.96
CA LEU A 660 2.95 -24.84 7.22
C LEU A 660 2.48 -23.63 6.39
N ARG A 661 3.17 -22.51 6.58
CA ARG A 661 2.82 -21.21 6.00
C ARG A 661 3.89 -20.73 5.02
N HIS A 662 5.16 -20.97 5.32
CA HIS A 662 6.26 -20.50 4.48
C HIS A 662 7.28 -21.59 4.19
N ILE A 663 7.61 -21.73 2.91
CA ILE A 663 8.78 -22.47 2.43
C ILE A 663 9.65 -21.45 1.68
N LEU A 664 10.87 -21.22 2.16
CA LEU A 664 11.84 -20.31 1.54
C LEU A 664 13.05 -21.12 1.08
N CYS A 665 13.18 -21.33 -0.22
CA CYS A 665 14.34 -21.97 -0.84
C CYS A 665 14.52 -21.50 -2.29
N SER A 666 15.74 -21.56 -2.83
CA SER A 666 16.05 -21.14 -4.21
C SER A 666 15.55 -22.13 -5.27
N GLY A 667 15.35 -23.40 -4.90
CA GLY A 667 14.85 -24.41 -5.82
C GLY A 667 14.30 -25.64 -5.12
N LEU A 668 13.16 -26.09 -5.63
CA LEU A 668 12.45 -27.26 -5.15
C LEU A 668 12.13 -28.14 -6.34
N LEU A 669 12.66 -29.36 -6.34
CA LEU A 669 12.53 -30.24 -7.49
C LEU A 669 11.15 -30.92 -7.57
N LYS A 670 10.55 -31.27 -6.41
CA LYS A 670 9.24 -31.93 -6.34
C LYS A 670 8.55 -31.75 -4.97
N LEU A 671 7.25 -31.44 -4.99
CA LEU A 671 6.36 -31.37 -3.82
C LEU A 671 5.03 -32.07 -4.10
N PRO A 672 4.91 -33.38 -3.81
CA PRO A 672 3.64 -34.06 -3.96
C PRO A 672 2.64 -33.62 -2.88
N TYR A 673 1.37 -33.53 -3.25
CA TYR A 673 0.20 -33.25 -2.42
C TYR A 673 0.23 -31.89 -1.71
N VAL A 674 0.82 -30.87 -2.34
CA VAL A 674 0.88 -29.51 -1.80
C VAL A 674 -0.51 -28.93 -1.51
N GLY A 675 -1.57 -29.42 -2.16
CA GLY A 675 -2.95 -28.98 -1.94
C GLY A 675 -3.49 -29.20 -0.53
N ASN A 676 -2.85 -30.07 0.27
CA ASN A 676 -3.19 -30.25 1.68
C ASN A 676 -2.72 -29.07 2.56
N LEU A 677 -1.81 -28.24 2.06
CA LEU A 677 -1.18 -27.13 2.80
C LEU A 677 -1.97 -25.82 2.61
N ILE A 678 -3.26 -25.82 2.93
CA ILE A 678 -4.16 -24.67 2.68
C ILE A 678 -3.76 -23.38 3.41
N SER A 679 -2.90 -23.48 4.44
CA SER A 679 -2.35 -22.35 5.18
C SER A 679 -1.13 -21.70 4.53
N LEU A 680 -0.64 -22.25 3.42
CA LEU A 680 0.58 -21.83 2.75
C LEU A 680 0.45 -20.44 2.12
N GLN A 681 1.39 -19.58 2.47
CA GLN A 681 1.54 -18.20 2.01
C GLN A 681 2.63 -18.08 0.94
N THR A 682 3.74 -18.83 1.05
CA THR A 682 4.82 -18.79 0.06
C THR A 682 5.16 -20.17 -0.49
N LEU A 683 5.26 -20.27 -1.82
CA LEU A 683 5.60 -21.49 -2.54
C LEU A 683 6.69 -21.15 -3.58
N PRO A 684 7.96 -21.53 -3.37
CA PRO A 684 9.08 -21.08 -4.18
C PRO A 684 9.02 -21.61 -5.62
N GLY A 685 8.38 -22.76 -5.83
CA GLY A 685 8.08 -23.31 -7.13
C GLY A 685 7.24 -24.57 -7.05
N PHE A 686 6.43 -24.81 -8.08
CA PHE A 686 5.59 -25.99 -8.24
C PHE A 686 5.90 -26.64 -9.60
N ARG A 687 6.23 -27.93 -9.60
CA ARG A 687 6.46 -28.70 -10.83
C ARG A 687 5.23 -29.59 -11.06
N VAL A 688 4.55 -29.35 -12.17
CA VAL A 688 3.46 -30.19 -12.65
C VAL A 688 4.06 -31.45 -13.30
N SER A 689 3.52 -32.61 -12.96
CA SER A 689 3.83 -33.89 -13.61
C SER A 689 2.63 -34.83 -13.53
N ASN A 690 2.66 -35.91 -14.32
CA ASN A 690 1.63 -36.96 -14.30
C ASN A 690 1.70 -37.88 -13.06
N GLU A 691 2.57 -37.57 -12.11
CA GLU A 691 2.71 -38.33 -10.88
C GLU A 691 1.62 -37.93 -9.85
N PRO A 692 1.05 -38.88 -9.10
CA PRO A 692 0.05 -38.58 -8.09
C PRO A 692 0.52 -37.53 -7.09
N GLY A 693 -0.30 -36.51 -6.86
CA GLY A 693 0.02 -35.41 -5.96
C GLY A 693 0.81 -34.27 -6.60
N CYS A 694 1.28 -34.38 -7.84
CA CYS A 694 1.96 -33.30 -8.56
C CYS A 694 1.08 -32.66 -9.65
N GLU A 695 -0.23 -32.98 -9.67
CA GLU A 695 -1.14 -32.45 -10.68
C GLU A 695 -1.46 -30.98 -10.41
N LEU A 696 -1.86 -30.24 -11.44
CA LEU A 696 -2.09 -28.79 -11.32
C LEU A 696 -3.22 -28.42 -10.33
N LYS A 697 -4.22 -29.31 -10.18
CA LYS A 697 -5.33 -29.17 -9.22
C LYS A 697 -4.89 -29.00 -7.76
N GLN A 698 -3.66 -29.36 -7.42
CA GLN A 698 -3.10 -29.18 -6.08
C GLN A 698 -3.00 -27.71 -5.69
N LEU A 699 -3.00 -26.79 -6.65
CA LEU A 699 -3.00 -25.35 -6.37
C LEU A 699 -4.39 -24.77 -6.08
N ARG A 700 -5.48 -25.53 -6.31
CA ARG A 700 -6.86 -25.03 -6.30
C ARG A 700 -7.25 -24.28 -5.04
N ASP A 701 -6.95 -24.89 -3.89
CA ASP A 701 -7.40 -24.44 -2.58
C ASP A 701 -6.34 -23.60 -1.85
N LEU A 702 -5.18 -23.37 -2.49
CA LEU A 702 -4.06 -22.58 -1.96
C LEU A 702 -4.25 -21.07 -2.18
N ASN A 703 -5.39 -20.53 -1.70
CA ASN A 703 -5.80 -19.14 -1.95
C ASN A 703 -5.01 -18.09 -1.15
N LYS A 704 -4.30 -18.51 -0.11
CA LYS A 704 -3.45 -17.63 0.72
C LYS A 704 -2.09 -17.33 0.07
N VAL A 705 -1.68 -18.11 -0.94
CA VAL A 705 -0.38 -17.94 -1.59
C VAL A 705 -0.23 -16.52 -2.15
N ARG A 706 0.89 -15.90 -1.79
CA ARG A 706 1.23 -14.50 -2.08
C ARG A 706 2.69 -14.36 -2.52
N GLY A 707 3.02 -13.20 -3.08
CA GLY A 707 4.37 -12.91 -3.54
C GLY A 707 4.69 -13.55 -4.90
N LYS A 708 5.80 -14.29 -4.98
CA LYS A 708 6.27 -14.95 -6.22
C LYS A 708 5.83 -16.41 -6.26
N LEU A 709 5.27 -16.83 -7.40
CA LEU A 709 4.98 -18.24 -7.70
C LEU A 709 5.58 -18.62 -9.05
N LEU A 710 6.31 -19.73 -9.07
CA LEU A 710 6.88 -20.33 -10.28
C LEU A 710 6.17 -21.67 -10.53
N ILE A 711 5.59 -21.84 -11.72
CA ILE A 711 4.96 -23.09 -12.15
C ILE A 711 5.72 -23.62 -13.36
N ARG A 712 6.27 -24.83 -13.24
CA ARG A 712 7.02 -25.53 -14.27
C ARG A 712 6.31 -26.81 -14.68
N GLY A 713 6.61 -27.33 -15.86
CA GLY A 713 6.06 -28.60 -16.30
C GLY A 713 4.66 -28.48 -16.91
N LEU A 714 4.30 -27.28 -17.39
CA LEU A 714 2.98 -27.00 -17.96
C LEU A 714 2.69 -27.78 -19.25
N GLU A 715 3.70 -28.37 -19.86
CA GLU A 715 3.56 -29.34 -20.96
C GLU A 715 2.81 -30.63 -20.55
N ASN A 716 2.64 -30.89 -19.25
CA ASN A 716 1.90 -32.04 -18.73
C ASN A 716 0.40 -31.75 -18.50
N VAL A 717 -0.08 -30.53 -18.79
CA VAL A 717 -1.48 -30.13 -18.60
C VAL A 717 -2.23 -30.33 -19.91
N GLU A 718 -3.30 -31.13 -19.89
CA GLU A 718 -3.92 -31.62 -21.12
C GLU A 718 -5.08 -30.74 -21.63
N SER A 719 -5.60 -29.82 -20.79
CA SER A 719 -6.82 -29.06 -21.12
C SER A 719 -6.91 -27.69 -20.43
N LYS A 720 -7.77 -26.81 -20.98
CA LYS A 720 -8.15 -25.53 -20.33
C LYS A 720 -8.84 -25.78 -18.99
N GLU A 721 -9.66 -26.82 -18.90
CA GLU A 721 -10.43 -27.19 -17.71
C GLU A 721 -9.52 -27.63 -16.57
N GLU A 722 -8.43 -28.34 -16.85
CA GLU A 722 -7.41 -28.66 -15.86
C GLU A 722 -6.65 -27.41 -15.41
N ALA A 723 -6.29 -26.53 -16.35
CA ALA A 723 -5.64 -25.26 -16.04
C ALA A 723 -6.48 -24.36 -15.10
N LEU A 724 -7.79 -24.29 -15.32
CA LEU A 724 -8.72 -23.55 -14.47
C LEU A 724 -8.73 -24.03 -13.01
N GLN A 725 -8.43 -25.31 -12.77
CA GLN A 725 -8.37 -25.85 -11.41
C GLN A 725 -7.22 -25.25 -10.60
N ALA A 726 -6.19 -24.67 -11.23
CA ALA A 726 -5.15 -23.95 -10.50
C ALA A 726 -5.69 -22.73 -9.75
N ASN A 727 -6.83 -22.16 -10.18
CA ASN A 727 -7.51 -21.02 -9.57
C ASN A 727 -6.54 -19.88 -9.22
N LEU A 728 -5.72 -19.45 -10.19
CA LEU A 728 -4.70 -18.42 -9.95
C LEU A 728 -5.31 -17.05 -9.66
N ALA A 729 -6.50 -16.75 -10.20
CA ALA A 729 -7.21 -15.50 -9.97
C ALA A 729 -7.59 -15.27 -8.49
N ALA A 730 -7.77 -16.32 -7.69
CA ALA A 730 -8.08 -16.23 -6.26
C ALA A 730 -6.84 -15.98 -5.38
N LYS A 731 -5.62 -16.02 -5.93
CA LYS A 731 -4.35 -15.89 -5.18
C LYS A 731 -3.90 -14.43 -5.12
N ARG A 732 -3.09 -14.09 -4.09
CA ARG A 732 -2.56 -12.73 -3.85
C ARG A 732 -1.15 -12.56 -4.42
N LEU A 733 -0.93 -12.96 -5.67
CA LEU A 733 0.41 -12.97 -6.28
C LEU A 733 0.84 -11.58 -6.76
N ALA A 734 2.12 -11.28 -6.54
CA ALA A 734 2.79 -10.10 -7.10
C ALA A 734 3.63 -10.46 -8.34
N GLN A 735 4.20 -11.68 -8.37
CA GLN A 735 5.01 -12.18 -9.48
C GLN A 735 4.60 -13.60 -9.85
N LEU A 736 4.49 -13.89 -11.14
CA LEU A 736 4.12 -15.20 -11.67
C LEU A 736 5.08 -15.61 -12.79
N VAL A 737 5.64 -16.80 -12.68
CA VAL A 737 6.45 -17.42 -13.74
C VAL A 737 5.77 -18.69 -14.21
N LEU A 738 5.46 -18.77 -15.50
CA LEU A 738 4.87 -19.93 -16.15
C LEU A 738 5.88 -20.51 -17.14
N GLN A 739 6.25 -21.77 -16.97
CA GLN A 739 7.31 -22.40 -17.74
C GLN A 739 6.88 -23.77 -18.29
N TRP A 740 7.01 -23.90 -19.61
CA TRP A 740 6.89 -25.16 -20.34
C TRP A 740 8.26 -25.84 -20.49
N GLY A 741 8.24 -27.14 -20.76
CA GLY A 741 9.40 -27.97 -21.08
C GLY A 741 10.12 -27.51 -22.35
N ASN A 742 11.32 -28.05 -22.57
CA ASN A 742 12.12 -27.71 -23.75
C ASN A 742 11.40 -28.21 -25.04
N PRO A 743 11.54 -27.52 -26.19
CA PRO A 743 10.92 -27.90 -27.47
C PRO A 743 11.22 -29.34 -27.90
N ASP A 744 12.36 -29.91 -27.48
CA ASP A 744 12.81 -31.26 -27.84
C ASP A 744 12.11 -32.39 -27.05
N SER A 745 11.16 -32.07 -26.17
CA SER A 745 10.40 -33.05 -25.37
C SER A 745 9.08 -33.45 -26.04
N THR A 746 8.45 -34.55 -25.59
CA THR A 746 7.12 -34.97 -26.05
C THR A 746 6.05 -33.99 -25.54
N ARG A 747 5.93 -32.83 -26.18
CA ARG A 747 5.01 -31.73 -25.82
C ARG A 747 3.58 -31.99 -26.32
N CYS A 748 2.59 -31.40 -25.64
CA CYS A 748 1.24 -31.28 -26.16
C CYS A 748 1.19 -30.35 -27.39
N SER A 749 0.11 -30.39 -28.18
CA SER A 749 0.02 -29.56 -29.37
C SER A 749 -0.06 -28.06 -29.00
N PRO A 750 0.41 -27.13 -29.88
CA PRO A 750 0.31 -25.69 -29.65
C PRO A 750 -1.11 -25.19 -29.33
N GLU A 751 -2.14 -25.87 -29.83
CA GLU A 751 -3.54 -25.55 -29.54
C GLU A 751 -3.93 -25.85 -28.10
N VAL A 752 -3.37 -26.93 -27.54
CA VAL A 752 -3.54 -27.32 -26.13
C VAL A 752 -2.82 -26.32 -25.24
N GLU A 753 -1.54 -25.99 -25.53
CA GLU A 753 -0.79 -25.00 -24.75
C GLU A 753 -1.52 -23.65 -24.68
N ALA A 754 -2.09 -23.19 -25.81
CA ALA A 754 -2.90 -21.99 -25.83
C ALA A 754 -4.16 -22.09 -24.95
N GLY A 755 -4.83 -23.24 -24.93
CA GLY A 755 -5.96 -23.50 -24.03
C GLY A 755 -5.56 -23.52 -22.55
N VAL A 756 -4.38 -24.07 -22.24
CA VAL A 756 -3.80 -24.07 -20.89
C VAL A 756 -3.50 -22.64 -20.44
N LEU A 757 -2.78 -21.85 -21.24
CA LEU A 757 -2.46 -20.46 -20.89
C LEU A 757 -3.71 -19.60 -20.70
N GLU A 758 -4.74 -19.82 -21.52
CA GLU A 758 -6.07 -19.21 -21.36
C GLU A 758 -6.71 -19.55 -20.00
N GLY A 759 -6.67 -20.82 -19.57
CA GLY A 759 -7.19 -21.25 -18.26
C GLY A 759 -6.35 -20.81 -17.05
N MET A 760 -5.06 -20.51 -17.26
CA MET A 760 -4.13 -20.04 -16.22
C MET A 760 -4.28 -18.56 -15.84
N CYS A 761 -5.32 -17.86 -16.33
CA CYS A 761 -5.57 -16.42 -16.14
C CYS A 761 -4.97 -15.85 -14.83
N PRO A 762 -3.95 -14.99 -14.92
CA PRO A 762 -3.28 -14.46 -13.73
C PRO A 762 -4.20 -13.54 -12.89
N PRO A 763 -3.89 -13.33 -11.59
CA PRO A 763 -4.69 -12.46 -10.73
C PRO A 763 -4.57 -10.98 -11.13
N VAL A 764 -5.64 -10.21 -10.90
CA VAL A 764 -5.74 -8.79 -11.28
C VAL A 764 -4.61 -7.93 -10.70
N GLY A 765 -4.14 -8.24 -9.48
CA GLY A 765 -3.10 -7.50 -8.77
C GLY A 765 -1.66 -7.85 -9.14
N LEU A 766 -1.43 -8.70 -10.16
CA LEU A 766 -0.09 -9.13 -10.56
C LEU A 766 0.73 -7.95 -11.12
N ARG A 767 2.00 -7.86 -10.71
CA ARG A 767 2.93 -6.82 -11.18
C ARG A 767 3.96 -7.32 -12.18
N MET A 768 4.38 -8.58 -12.07
CA MET A 768 5.35 -9.20 -12.99
C MET A 768 4.83 -10.54 -13.51
N LEU A 769 4.89 -10.73 -14.83
CA LEU A 769 4.59 -11.98 -15.50
C LEU A 769 5.81 -12.42 -16.33
N ASP A 770 6.24 -13.65 -16.16
CA ASP A 770 7.31 -14.27 -16.95
C ASP A 770 6.78 -15.54 -17.62
N LEU A 771 6.72 -15.52 -18.96
CA LEU A 771 6.28 -16.65 -19.79
C LEU A 771 7.51 -17.26 -20.45
N GLN A 772 7.74 -18.54 -20.19
CA GLN A 772 8.93 -19.25 -20.68
C GLN A 772 8.55 -20.47 -21.51
N ASN A 773 9.22 -20.64 -22.66
CA ASN A 773 9.10 -21.78 -23.57
C ASN A 773 7.71 -22.01 -24.17
N PHE A 774 6.82 -21.02 -24.16
CA PHE A 774 5.44 -21.20 -24.66
C PHE A 774 5.40 -21.25 -26.19
N GLU A 775 4.78 -22.29 -26.77
CA GLU A 775 4.71 -22.48 -28.23
C GLU A 775 3.30 -22.28 -28.83
N GLY A 776 2.30 -21.98 -28.00
CA GLY A 776 0.92 -21.84 -28.45
C GLY A 776 0.70 -20.71 -29.47
N ARG A 777 -0.11 -20.99 -30.50
CA ARG A 777 -0.34 -20.06 -31.63
C ARG A 777 -1.45 -19.04 -31.41
N ARG A 778 -2.25 -19.19 -30.34
CA ARG A 778 -3.35 -18.28 -30.01
C ARG A 778 -3.00 -17.49 -28.75
N CYS A 779 -3.31 -16.20 -28.77
CA CYS A 779 -3.20 -15.35 -27.61
C CYS A 779 -4.45 -15.55 -26.73
N PRO A 780 -4.30 -15.66 -25.40
CA PRO A 780 -5.44 -15.72 -24.49
C PRO A 780 -6.20 -14.40 -24.42
N ASP A 781 -7.50 -14.45 -24.12
CA ASP A 781 -8.43 -13.30 -24.13
C ASP A 781 -8.01 -12.22 -23.12
N TRP A 782 -7.41 -12.65 -22.00
CA TRP A 782 -6.92 -11.75 -20.95
C TRP A 782 -5.62 -11.02 -21.31
N MET A 783 -4.94 -11.38 -22.40
CA MET A 783 -3.77 -10.66 -22.95
C MET A 783 -4.11 -9.70 -24.10
N VAL A 784 -5.36 -9.70 -24.58
CA VAL A 784 -5.82 -8.86 -25.71
C VAL A 784 -6.90 -7.85 -25.33
N GLY A 785 -7.14 -7.62 -24.03
CA GLY A 785 -8.08 -6.59 -23.56
C GLY A 785 -9.56 -7.00 -23.59
N ASN A 786 -9.89 -8.22 -24.01
CA ASN A 786 -11.27 -8.70 -24.19
C ASN A 786 -11.93 -9.19 -22.89
N HIS A 787 -11.20 -9.26 -21.77
CA HIS A 787 -11.69 -9.86 -20.52
C HIS A 787 -11.44 -8.97 -19.29
N SER A 788 -12.42 -8.86 -18.39
CA SER A 788 -12.40 -7.96 -17.22
C SER A 788 -11.55 -8.46 -16.03
N GLY A 789 -11.03 -9.70 -16.09
CA GLY A 789 -10.33 -10.37 -14.99
C GLY A 789 -8.81 -10.55 -15.12
N GLY A 790 -8.17 -10.05 -16.19
CA GLY A 790 -6.71 -10.16 -16.40
C GLY A 790 -5.87 -9.22 -15.52
N PRO A 791 -4.52 -9.36 -15.54
CA PRO A 791 -3.61 -8.56 -14.70
C PRO A 791 -3.44 -7.12 -15.23
N LYS A 792 -4.41 -6.25 -14.96
CA LYS A 792 -4.43 -4.85 -15.45
C LYS A 792 -3.30 -3.98 -14.91
N TYR A 793 -2.78 -4.30 -13.72
CA TYR A 793 -1.71 -3.54 -13.05
C TYR A 793 -0.30 -4.12 -13.32
N LEU A 794 -0.16 -4.92 -14.38
CA LEU A 794 1.12 -5.49 -14.78
C LEU A 794 2.12 -4.38 -15.12
N GLN A 795 3.30 -4.42 -14.49
CA GLN A 795 4.39 -3.47 -14.68
C GLN A 795 5.53 -4.07 -15.49
N GLU A 796 5.76 -5.38 -15.36
CA GLU A 796 6.80 -6.10 -16.09
C GLU A 796 6.25 -7.34 -16.78
N LEU A 797 6.53 -7.47 -18.08
CA LEU A 797 6.26 -8.64 -18.88
C LEU A 797 7.57 -9.16 -19.45
N ARG A 798 7.90 -10.40 -19.12
CA ARG A 798 9.03 -11.14 -19.67
C ARG A 798 8.52 -12.31 -20.50
N ILE A 799 9.05 -12.43 -21.71
CA ILE A 799 8.75 -13.50 -22.66
C ILE A 799 10.08 -14.12 -23.06
N VAL A 800 10.26 -15.40 -22.77
CA VAL A 800 11.52 -16.13 -22.97
C VAL A 800 11.28 -17.35 -23.82
N GLN A 801 12.00 -17.50 -24.92
CA GLN A 801 11.95 -18.69 -25.79
C GLN A 801 10.52 -19.03 -26.26
N CYS A 802 9.66 -18.02 -26.41
CA CYS A 802 8.29 -18.23 -26.86
C CYS A 802 8.16 -18.05 -28.38
N SER A 803 7.26 -18.82 -28.99
CA SER A 803 6.83 -18.61 -30.37
C SER A 803 6.03 -17.31 -30.51
N GLN A 804 5.84 -16.85 -31.75
CA GLN A 804 5.14 -15.59 -32.00
C GLN A 804 3.70 -15.65 -31.49
N LEU A 805 3.47 -14.88 -30.43
CA LEU A 805 2.18 -14.59 -29.84
C LEU A 805 1.57 -13.36 -30.56
N ILE A 806 0.30 -13.46 -30.96
CA ILE A 806 -0.64 -12.38 -31.32
C ILE A 806 -0.63 -11.87 -32.79
N PRO A 807 -1.81 -11.45 -33.30
CA PRO A 807 -1.97 -10.21 -34.07
C PRO A 807 -2.04 -8.97 -33.14
N ALA A 808 -0.88 -8.47 -32.70
CA ALA A 808 -0.50 -7.17 -32.11
C ALA A 808 -1.51 -6.23 -31.36
N SER A 809 -2.74 -6.02 -31.85
CA SER A 809 -3.58 -4.85 -31.51
C SER A 809 -4.04 -4.67 -30.04
N GLY A 810 -4.04 -5.72 -29.21
CA GLY A 810 -4.66 -5.69 -27.87
C GLY A 810 -3.73 -5.54 -26.66
N LEU A 811 -2.40 -5.55 -26.84
CA LEU A 811 -1.46 -5.56 -25.70
C LEU A 811 -1.53 -4.29 -24.85
N ALA A 812 -1.67 -3.13 -25.48
CA ALA A 812 -1.84 -1.85 -24.79
C ALA A 812 -3.17 -1.74 -24.04
N GLU A 813 -4.23 -2.37 -24.56
CA GLU A 813 -5.54 -2.43 -23.89
C GLU A 813 -5.50 -3.38 -22.68
N ALA A 814 -4.74 -4.48 -22.80
CA ALA A 814 -4.58 -5.45 -21.73
C ALA A 814 -3.71 -4.93 -20.58
N PHE A 815 -2.59 -4.27 -20.89
CA PHE A 815 -1.57 -3.86 -19.91
C PHE A 815 -1.23 -2.36 -19.99
N PRO A 816 -2.16 -1.47 -19.64
CA PRO A 816 -1.96 -0.02 -19.74
C PRO A 816 -0.84 0.52 -18.82
N HIS A 817 -0.48 -0.23 -17.77
CA HIS A 817 0.53 0.14 -16.78
C HIS A 817 1.90 -0.55 -17.01
N LEU A 818 2.08 -1.21 -18.15
CA LEU A 818 3.32 -1.92 -18.47
C LEU A 818 4.49 -0.94 -18.62
N ARG A 819 5.53 -1.11 -17.80
CA ARG A 819 6.75 -0.29 -17.79
C ARG A 819 7.94 -1.00 -18.41
N VAL A 820 8.02 -2.32 -18.26
CA VAL A 820 9.15 -3.12 -18.74
C VAL A 820 8.66 -4.27 -19.62
N LEU A 821 9.16 -4.32 -20.85
CA LEU A 821 8.96 -5.45 -21.76
C LEU A 821 10.30 -6.10 -22.10
N ASN A 822 10.45 -7.37 -21.74
CA ASN A 822 11.66 -8.17 -21.96
C ASN A 822 11.36 -9.32 -22.92
N LEU A 823 11.97 -9.31 -24.09
CA LEU A 823 11.93 -10.41 -25.06
C LEU A 823 13.30 -11.08 -25.12
N VAL A 824 13.35 -12.38 -24.82
CA VAL A 824 14.59 -13.14 -24.72
C VAL A 824 14.46 -14.40 -25.57
N GLU A 825 15.37 -14.61 -26.53
CA GLU A 825 15.42 -15.82 -27.37
C GLU A 825 14.09 -16.16 -28.08
N CYS A 826 13.27 -15.14 -28.36
CA CYS A 826 11.96 -15.34 -28.99
C CYS A 826 12.12 -15.51 -30.51
N SER A 827 11.32 -16.38 -31.10
CA SER A 827 11.31 -16.64 -32.56
C SER A 827 10.38 -15.69 -33.34
N TRP A 828 10.18 -14.48 -32.83
CA TRP A 828 9.25 -13.50 -33.39
C TRP A 828 9.83 -12.85 -34.64
N ASP A 829 9.06 -12.82 -35.73
CA ASP A 829 9.48 -12.18 -36.98
C ASP A 829 9.48 -10.64 -36.89
N ALA A 830 8.58 -10.09 -36.08
CA ALA A 830 8.48 -8.66 -35.79
C ALA A 830 7.85 -8.40 -34.42
N LEU A 831 8.05 -7.19 -33.90
CA LEU A 831 7.30 -6.70 -32.74
C LEU A 831 5.89 -6.25 -33.16
N PRO A 832 4.93 -6.13 -32.23
CA PRO A 832 3.60 -5.60 -32.50
C PRO A 832 3.60 -4.19 -33.15
N ASP A 833 2.73 -3.94 -34.14
CA ASP A 833 2.71 -2.65 -34.88
C ASP A 833 2.21 -1.45 -34.04
N ASN A 834 1.40 -1.71 -33.01
CA ASN A 834 0.74 -0.73 -32.14
C ASN A 834 1.48 -0.51 -30.79
N MET A 835 2.81 -0.72 -30.78
CA MET A 835 3.63 -0.53 -29.59
C MET A 835 3.61 0.91 -29.08
N ASP A 836 3.32 1.88 -29.94
CA ASP A 836 3.14 3.30 -29.62
C ASP A 836 1.97 3.57 -28.66
N HIS A 837 0.99 2.67 -28.58
CA HIS A 837 -0.11 2.77 -27.63
C HIS A 837 0.28 2.38 -26.19
N LEU A 838 1.45 1.78 -25.96
CA LEU A 838 1.98 1.46 -24.63
C LEU A 838 2.58 2.71 -23.97
N THR A 839 1.72 3.67 -23.61
CA THR A 839 2.13 5.00 -23.13
C THR A 839 2.89 4.98 -21.80
N SER A 840 2.84 3.90 -21.03
CA SER A 840 3.60 3.73 -19.77
C SER A 840 4.94 3.01 -19.93
N LEU A 841 5.31 2.56 -21.14
CA LEU A 841 6.48 1.70 -21.34
C LEU A 841 7.79 2.50 -21.24
N GLU A 842 8.55 2.27 -20.17
CA GLU A 842 9.81 2.94 -19.86
C GLU A 842 11.02 2.16 -20.42
N LYS A 843 10.94 0.84 -20.51
CA LYS A 843 12.05 -0.03 -20.89
C LYS A 843 11.65 -1.15 -21.86
N LEU A 844 12.39 -1.26 -22.97
CA LEU A 844 12.29 -2.36 -23.92
C LEU A 844 13.62 -3.09 -24.06
N VAL A 845 13.62 -4.40 -23.83
CA VAL A 845 14.79 -5.28 -23.99
C VAL A 845 14.49 -6.35 -25.03
N ILE A 846 15.36 -6.46 -26.02
CA ILE A 846 15.36 -7.52 -27.04
C ILE A 846 16.71 -8.22 -26.98
N PHE A 847 16.71 -9.48 -26.55
CA PHE A 847 17.92 -10.25 -26.32
C PHE A 847 17.86 -11.56 -27.10
N SER A 848 18.83 -11.81 -27.98
CA SER A 848 18.91 -13.07 -28.73
C SER A 848 17.69 -13.43 -29.59
N CYS A 849 16.89 -12.43 -29.99
CA CYS A 849 15.78 -12.62 -30.93
C CYS A 849 16.32 -12.48 -32.37
N MET A 850 16.53 -13.62 -33.05
CA MET A 850 17.24 -13.66 -34.35
C MET A 850 16.38 -13.32 -35.56
N ASN A 851 15.05 -13.37 -35.44
CA ASN A 851 14.15 -13.16 -36.58
C ASN A 851 13.70 -11.69 -36.73
N ILE A 852 13.85 -10.87 -35.68
CA ILE A 852 13.44 -9.46 -35.72
C ILE A 852 14.39 -8.66 -36.61
N GLN A 853 13.85 -8.12 -37.71
CA GLN A 853 14.62 -7.32 -38.68
C GLN A 853 14.28 -5.83 -38.65
N SER A 854 13.13 -5.44 -38.10
CA SER A 854 12.71 -4.04 -38.04
C SER A 854 11.94 -3.71 -36.77
N LEU A 855 12.00 -2.44 -36.35
CA LEU A 855 11.23 -1.91 -35.23
C LEU A 855 9.91 -1.30 -35.72
N PRO A 856 8.80 -1.42 -34.98
CA PRO A 856 7.57 -0.69 -35.21
C PRO A 856 7.71 0.76 -34.70
N THR A 857 6.64 1.55 -34.76
CA THR A 857 6.60 2.82 -34.02
C THR A 857 6.62 2.52 -32.53
N LEU A 858 7.52 3.17 -31.79
CA LEU A 858 7.72 2.96 -30.36
C LEU A 858 7.15 4.15 -29.55
N PRO A 859 6.70 3.92 -28.30
CA PRO A 859 6.04 4.94 -27.49
C PRO A 859 7.04 5.97 -26.94
N GLN A 860 6.63 7.23 -26.90
CA GLN A 860 7.49 8.37 -26.47
C GLN A 860 7.94 8.31 -25.00
N SER A 861 7.36 7.43 -24.19
CA SER A 861 7.72 7.21 -22.79
C SER A 861 8.98 6.37 -22.58
N LEU A 862 9.55 5.76 -23.63
CA LEU A 862 10.75 4.93 -23.50
C LEU A 862 11.97 5.73 -23.03
N GLU A 863 12.52 5.30 -21.90
CA GLU A 863 13.75 5.82 -21.32
C GLU A 863 14.96 4.93 -21.66
N GLU A 864 14.75 3.61 -21.75
CA GLU A 864 15.80 2.62 -22.00
C GLU A 864 15.42 1.63 -23.11
N PHE A 865 16.29 1.52 -24.12
CA PHE A 865 16.24 0.51 -25.17
C PHE A 865 17.50 -0.35 -25.16
N THR A 866 17.34 -1.67 -25.08
CA THR A 866 18.46 -2.62 -25.15
C THR A 866 18.21 -3.65 -26.24
N ALA A 867 19.13 -3.75 -27.20
CA ALA A 867 19.17 -4.82 -28.20
C ALA A 867 20.54 -5.51 -28.14
N SER A 868 20.57 -6.82 -27.92
CA SER A 868 21.84 -7.56 -27.78
C SER A 868 21.69 -8.97 -28.32
N TRP A 869 22.74 -9.48 -28.97
CA TRP A 869 22.76 -10.84 -29.54
C TRP A 869 21.66 -11.11 -30.58
N CYS A 870 21.07 -10.09 -31.19
CA CYS A 870 20.09 -10.22 -32.29
C CYS A 870 20.78 -10.33 -33.66
N TYR A 871 19.97 -10.46 -34.72
CA TYR A 871 20.46 -10.45 -36.11
C TYR A 871 21.39 -9.26 -36.40
N HIS A 872 22.51 -9.54 -37.06
CA HIS A 872 23.58 -8.54 -37.23
C HIS A 872 23.12 -7.30 -37.97
N GLU A 873 22.45 -7.45 -39.12
CA GLU A 873 21.98 -6.30 -39.91
C GLU A 873 20.92 -5.51 -39.14
N PHE A 874 20.11 -6.15 -38.31
CA PHE A 874 19.15 -5.46 -37.44
C PHE A 874 19.87 -4.57 -36.42
N LEU A 875 20.88 -5.09 -35.72
CA LEU A 875 21.66 -4.30 -34.76
C LEU A 875 22.40 -3.14 -35.44
N GLU A 876 22.98 -3.37 -36.62
CA GLU A 876 23.66 -2.36 -37.44
C GLU A 876 22.70 -1.26 -37.88
N SER A 877 21.50 -1.65 -38.31
CA SER A 877 20.43 -0.74 -38.70
C SER A 877 19.90 0.12 -37.55
N CYS A 878 20.06 -0.34 -36.30
CA CYS A 878 19.72 0.40 -35.09
C CYS A 878 20.86 1.30 -34.60
N GLN A 879 22.05 1.27 -35.23
CA GLN A 879 23.16 2.19 -34.93
C GLN A 879 23.45 3.17 -36.07
N THR A 880 22.96 2.87 -37.28
CA THR A 880 23.22 3.68 -38.46
C THR A 880 22.33 4.93 -38.48
N VAL A 881 22.92 6.11 -38.23
CA VAL A 881 22.21 7.39 -38.25
C VAL A 881 21.50 7.61 -39.59
N GLY A 882 20.21 7.94 -39.54
CA GLY A 882 19.37 8.13 -40.73
C GLY A 882 18.68 6.86 -41.26
N HIS A 883 19.02 5.67 -40.73
CA HIS A 883 18.28 4.45 -41.04
C HIS A 883 16.89 4.46 -40.36
N PRO A 884 15.82 3.89 -40.96
CA PRO A 884 14.47 3.86 -40.37
C PRO A 884 14.40 3.30 -38.94
N ASN A 885 15.20 2.28 -38.60
CA ASN A 885 15.25 1.73 -37.24
C ASN A 885 15.93 2.70 -36.25
N TRP A 886 17.00 3.40 -36.65
CA TRP A 886 17.61 4.46 -35.84
C TRP A 886 16.62 5.60 -35.55
N GLN A 887 15.91 6.08 -36.57
CA GLN A 887 14.92 7.16 -36.43
C GLN A 887 13.83 6.84 -35.40
N LYS A 888 13.43 5.56 -35.31
CA LYS A 888 12.41 5.08 -34.36
C LYS A 888 12.89 5.03 -32.91
N ILE A 889 14.19 5.01 -32.67
CA ILE A 889 14.76 4.98 -31.31
C ILE A 889 15.55 6.25 -30.97
N GLU A 890 15.82 7.14 -31.91
CA GLU A 890 16.72 8.29 -31.76
C GLU A 890 16.44 9.13 -30.51
N TYR A 891 15.16 9.37 -30.18
CA TYR A 891 14.73 10.16 -29.03
C TYR A 891 15.01 9.51 -27.66
N ILE A 892 15.27 8.20 -27.60
CA ILE A 892 15.40 7.43 -26.34
C ILE A 892 16.72 7.77 -25.63
N PRO A 893 16.72 8.22 -24.36
CA PRO A 893 17.93 8.66 -23.66
C PRO A 893 19.02 7.58 -23.52
N LYS A 894 18.64 6.35 -23.12
CA LYS A 894 19.58 5.25 -22.84
C LYS A 894 19.42 4.14 -23.87
N LYS A 895 20.43 3.94 -24.72
CA LYS A 895 20.47 2.88 -25.74
C LYS A 895 21.66 1.97 -25.52
N THR A 896 21.41 0.67 -25.41
CA THR A 896 22.47 -0.35 -25.33
C THR A 896 22.33 -1.31 -26.50
N ILE A 897 23.19 -1.17 -27.51
CA ILE A 897 23.23 -2.05 -28.67
C ILE A 897 24.56 -2.79 -28.67
N ARG A 898 24.54 -4.09 -28.42
CA ARG A 898 25.75 -4.92 -28.30
C ARG A 898 25.80 -5.97 -29.41
N PHE A 899 26.88 -5.90 -30.17
CA PHE A 899 27.33 -6.96 -31.08
C PHE A 899 28.29 -7.85 -30.32
N THR A 900 28.26 -9.14 -30.59
CA THR A 900 29.33 -10.03 -30.16
C THR A 900 29.54 -11.12 -31.19
N ASN A 901 30.81 -11.24 -31.58
CA ASN A 901 31.33 -12.41 -32.29
C ASN A 901 31.09 -13.66 -31.44
N LEU A 902 30.70 -14.75 -32.10
CA LEU A 902 30.31 -16.07 -31.56
C LEU A 902 31.30 -16.78 -30.61
N LEU A 903 32.34 -16.14 -30.09
CA LEU A 903 33.43 -16.80 -29.36
C LEU A 903 33.68 -16.36 -27.90
N GLU A 904 33.07 -15.28 -27.39
CA GLU A 904 33.26 -14.87 -25.98
C GLU A 904 32.06 -15.14 -25.05
N GLY A 905 30.95 -15.66 -25.57
CA GLY A 905 29.69 -15.86 -24.81
C GLY A 905 29.66 -17.03 -23.83
N LEU A 906 30.69 -17.88 -23.75
CA LEU A 906 30.66 -19.10 -22.92
C LEU A 906 31.11 -18.91 -21.46
N LEU A 907 31.47 -17.69 -21.03
CA LEU A 907 31.95 -17.43 -19.65
C LEU A 907 31.13 -16.40 -18.86
N GLY A 908 29.97 -15.96 -19.37
CA GLY A 908 29.22 -14.85 -18.77
C GLY A 908 27.79 -15.14 -18.30
N CYS A 909 27.29 -16.37 -18.36
CA CYS A 909 25.94 -16.71 -17.91
C CYS A 909 25.92 -17.06 -16.41
N ASP A 910 26.15 -16.07 -15.56
CA ASP A 910 25.88 -16.20 -14.12
C ASP A 910 25.68 -14.84 -13.42
N VAL A 911 25.06 -13.85 -14.08
CA VAL A 911 24.45 -12.69 -13.39
C VAL A 911 23.28 -12.15 -14.23
N MET A 912 22.05 -12.59 -13.93
CA MET A 912 20.84 -11.76 -13.87
C MET A 912 19.75 -12.47 -13.08
#